data_AF-A0A3S0S5B8-F1
#
_entry.id   AF-A0A3S0S5B8-F1
#
_cell.length_a   1.000
_cell.length_b   1.000
_cell.length_c   1.000
_cell.angle_alpha   90.00
_cell.angle_beta   90.00
_cell.angle_gamma   90.00
#
_symmetry.space_group_name_H-M   'P 1'
#
loop_
_entity.id
_entity.type
_entity.pdbx_description
1 polymer ?
#
loop_
_entity_poly.entity_id
_entity_poly.type
_entity_poly.pdbx_seq_one_letter_code
_entity_poly.pdbx_strand_id
1 'polypeptide(L)'
;MALNPQNGADLPLPVVPPLAVPASSSALRRVLRRARDGVSLNVDEAAIAMTARGDDLVDLCASAARVRDAGLEAAGRRGAAGRLPVSYSRKVFIPVTHLCRDTCHYCTFVTVPGKLRAQGMGMYMEPDEILDVARRGAEMGCQEALFTLGDRPEDRWDEAKQWLDERGYDSTLDYVRAMAIRVLEETGLLPHLNPGVMSWSELSRLKPVAPSMGMMLETTSRRLFETKGLAHYGSPDKDPAVRLRTLDDAGRLSIPFTTGLLVGIGETLTERAETMHAIRKSHKEFGHVQEVIVQNFRAKDHTAMAATPDAGIDDFLATIAVTRLVLGPKMRIQAPPNLVSREECLALIAAGVDDWGGVSPLTPDHVNPERPWPALDDLASVTAEAGYDLVQRLTAQPSYVQAGAAWIDPRVRGHVDALADPETGWAREVNPVGLPWQEPDEASESLGRTDLHTAIDTEGRLTETRSDLGSAFGDWESIREKVSELAARAPERIDTDVLAALRSAERNPGGCSDDEYLALATADGPALDAVAALADSLRRDVVGDDVTFVVNRNINFTNICYTGCRFCAFAQRKGDADAYSLSTDEVADRAWEAHVAGATEVCMQGGIDPELPVTGYADLVRAVKKRVPSMHVHAFSPMEIANGVTRSGLSVREWLTSLREAGLDTIPGTAAEILDDEVRWVLTKGKLPTAEWINVVTTAHEVGLRSSSTMMYGHVDTPKHWVGHLNVLRGIQDRTGGFTEFVPLPFVHQSSPLYLAGGARPGPTHRDNRAVHALARIMLHGRIPSIQTSWVKLGVERTQVMLQGGANDLGGTLMEETISRMAGSENGSAKTVAELVAIAEGIGRPARQRSTDYSPLAA
;
A
#
# COMPACT_ATOMS: atom_id res chain seq x y z
N MET A 1 2.26 33.53 48.97
CA MET A 1 1.43 33.89 50.14
C MET A 1 0.17 33.06 50.06
N ALA A 2 -0.16 32.36 51.16
CA ALA A 2 -1.31 31.47 51.38
C ALA A 2 -1.36 30.13 50.60
N LEU A 3 -1.07 29.08 51.36
CA LEU A 3 -1.28 27.65 51.09
C LEU A 3 -2.77 27.32 51.00
N ASN A 4 -3.14 26.31 50.21
CA ASN A 4 -4.38 25.57 50.38
C ASN A 4 -4.06 24.06 50.52
N PRO A 5 -4.71 23.32 51.43
CA PRO A 5 -4.19 22.09 52.02
C PRO A 5 -4.68 20.81 51.33
N GLN A 6 -3.87 19.76 51.49
CA GLN A 6 -4.15 18.32 51.46
C GLN A 6 -5.55 17.87 51.02
N ASN A 7 -5.61 17.26 49.83
CA ASN A 7 -6.44 16.07 49.58
C ASN A 7 -5.48 14.91 49.26
N GLY A 8 -5.05 14.21 50.30
CA GLY A 8 -4.42 12.90 50.16
C GLY A 8 -5.49 11.89 49.78
N ALA A 9 -5.68 11.67 48.48
CA ALA A 9 -6.16 10.41 47.99
C ALA A 9 -4.91 9.64 47.56
N ASP A 10 -4.56 8.60 48.30
CA ASP A 10 -3.56 7.62 47.87
C ASP A 10 -3.90 7.21 46.43
N LEU A 11 -3.09 7.67 45.48
CA LEU A 11 -3.14 7.14 44.12
C LEU A 11 -2.87 5.64 44.26
N PRO A 12 -3.71 4.76 43.68
CA PRO A 12 -3.39 3.36 43.65
C PRO A 12 -2.01 3.22 43.00
N LEU A 13 -1.06 2.61 43.73
CA LEU A 13 0.22 2.18 43.18
C LEU A 13 -0.09 1.46 41.87
N PRO A 14 0.67 1.72 40.78
CA PRO A 14 0.48 0.98 39.54
C PRO A 14 0.57 -0.50 39.89
N VAL A 15 -0.54 -1.20 39.70
CA VAL A 15 -0.60 -2.65 39.88
C VAL A 15 0.23 -3.22 38.74
N VAL A 16 1.51 -3.47 39.02
CA VAL A 16 2.32 -4.38 38.22
C VAL A 16 1.54 -5.70 38.23
N PRO A 17 1.09 -6.21 37.07
CA PRO A 17 0.43 -7.51 37.02
C PRO A 17 1.34 -8.52 37.73
N PRO A 18 0.79 -9.43 38.57
CA PRO A 18 1.61 -10.48 39.13
C PRO A 18 2.37 -11.18 38.00
N LEU A 19 3.68 -11.38 38.20
CA LEU A 19 4.51 -12.20 37.33
C LEU A 19 3.72 -13.45 36.94
N ALA A 20 3.58 -13.69 35.63
CA ALA A 20 2.83 -14.80 35.09
C ALA A 20 3.12 -16.07 35.88
N VAL A 21 2.08 -16.82 36.22
CA VAL A 21 2.19 -18.11 36.92
C VAL A 21 3.30 -18.90 36.25
N PRO A 22 4.38 -19.28 36.97
CA PRO A 22 5.52 -19.94 36.35
C PRO A 22 5.01 -21.17 35.62
N ALA A 23 5.24 -21.21 34.30
CA ALA A 23 4.85 -22.34 33.48
C ALA A 23 5.41 -23.61 34.12
N SER A 24 4.62 -24.70 34.12
CA SER A 24 5.14 -25.98 34.63
C SER A 24 6.47 -26.28 33.93
N SER A 25 7.49 -26.72 34.67
CA SER A 25 8.81 -27.03 34.11
C SER A 25 8.76 -28.05 32.96
N SER A 26 7.68 -28.84 32.85
CA SER A 26 7.40 -29.71 31.70
C SER A 26 7.02 -28.94 30.43
N ALA A 27 6.24 -27.86 30.53
CA ALA A 27 5.82 -27.07 29.38
C ALA A 27 7.01 -26.33 28.74
N LEU A 28 7.83 -25.66 29.56
CA LEU A 28 9.03 -24.97 29.09
C LEU A 28 10.00 -25.94 28.40
N ARG A 29 10.29 -27.10 29.02
CA ARG A 29 11.15 -28.14 28.41
C ARG A 29 10.62 -28.62 27.06
N ARG A 30 9.30 -28.74 26.88
CA ARG A 30 8.70 -29.11 25.59
C ARG A 30 8.92 -28.02 24.54
N VAL A 31 8.74 -26.76 24.92
CA VAL A 31 8.94 -25.60 24.04
C VAL A 31 10.40 -25.48 23.62
N LEU A 32 11.35 -25.60 24.55
CA LEU A 32 12.79 -25.57 24.25
C LEU A 32 13.21 -26.71 23.32
N ARG A 33 12.65 -27.91 23.49
CA ARG A 33 12.87 -29.01 22.54
C ARG A 33 12.35 -28.66 21.14
N ARG A 34 11.14 -28.11 21.02
CA ARG A 34 10.57 -27.69 19.73
C ARG A 34 11.40 -26.59 19.06
N ALA A 35 11.89 -25.62 19.83
CA ALA A 35 12.80 -24.60 19.36
C ALA A 35 14.12 -25.19 18.81
N ARG A 36 14.70 -26.18 19.51
CA ARG A 36 15.89 -26.90 19.05
C ARG A 36 15.66 -27.64 17.74
N ASP A 37 14.50 -28.26 17.60
CA ASP A 37 14.08 -29.00 16.41
C ASP A 37 13.68 -28.07 15.24
N GLY A 38 13.78 -26.74 15.40
CA GLY A 38 13.46 -25.75 14.37
C GLY A 38 11.96 -25.59 14.11
N VAL A 39 11.10 -26.05 15.03
CA VAL A 39 9.66 -25.96 14.88
C VAL A 39 9.18 -24.56 15.23
N SER A 40 8.32 -23.98 14.38
CA SER A 40 7.73 -22.68 14.62
C SER A 40 6.87 -22.67 15.89
N LEU A 41 7.14 -21.70 16.77
CA LEU A 41 6.39 -21.49 18.01
C LEU A 41 5.09 -20.74 17.71
N ASN A 42 3.98 -21.16 18.33
CA ASN A 42 2.74 -20.38 18.37
C ASN A 42 2.79 -19.32 19.49
N VAL A 43 1.72 -18.53 19.65
CA VAL A 43 1.65 -17.44 20.65
C VAL A 43 1.87 -17.95 22.07
N ASP A 44 1.21 -19.04 22.47
CA ASP A 44 1.34 -19.61 23.82
C ASP A 44 2.75 -20.17 24.07
N GLU A 45 3.30 -20.86 23.08
CA GLU A 45 4.66 -21.42 23.15
C GLU A 45 5.71 -20.31 23.21
N ALA A 46 5.53 -19.22 22.46
CA ALA A 46 6.40 -18.05 22.51
C ALA A 46 6.33 -17.34 23.88
N ALA A 47 5.12 -17.19 24.45
CA ALA A 47 4.95 -16.62 25.78
C ALA A 47 5.62 -17.48 26.87
N ILE A 48 5.50 -18.82 26.78
CA ILE A 48 6.19 -19.75 27.68
C ILE A 48 7.72 -19.69 27.48
N ALA A 49 8.21 -19.64 26.25
CA ALA A 49 9.65 -19.55 25.98
C ALA A 49 10.29 -18.32 26.65
N MET A 50 9.58 -17.19 26.69
CA MET A 50 10.10 -15.96 27.33
C MET A 50 10.24 -16.06 28.86
N THR A 51 9.69 -17.10 29.50
CA THR A 51 9.92 -17.35 30.94
C THR A 51 11.25 -18.06 31.23
N ALA A 52 12.03 -18.43 30.21
CA ALA A 52 13.30 -19.14 30.38
C ALA A 52 14.31 -18.32 31.19
N ARG A 53 15.02 -18.96 32.13
CA ARG A 53 16.05 -18.38 33.01
C ARG A 53 17.19 -19.37 33.22
N GLY A 54 18.38 -18.89 33.59
CA GLY A 54 19.54 -19.75 33.84
C GLY A 54 19.85 -20.65 32.63
N ASP A 55 20.07 -21.95 32.87
CA ASP A 55 20.41 -22.92 31.82
C ASP A 55 19.35 -23.01 30.71
N ASP A 56 18.07 -22.85 31.04
CA ASP A 56 16.98 -22.87 30.06
C ASP A 56 17.06 -21.65 29.10
N LEU A 57 17.51 -20.49 29.60
CA LEU A 57 17.74 -19.31 28.78
C LEU A 57 18.94 -19.49 27.85
N VAL A 58 20.00 -20.14 28.35
CA VAL A 58 21.18 -20.48 27.53
C VAL A 58 20.79 -21.43 26.38
N ASP A 59 19.96 -22.46 26.64
CA ASP A 59 19.47 -23.37 25.58
C ASP A 59 18.58 -22.64 24.54
N LEU A 60 17.73 -21.73 25.01
CA LEU A 60 16.89 -20.89 24.14
C LEU A 60 17.75 -19.99 23.23
N CYS A 61 18.70 -19.26 23.80
CA CYS A 61 19.62 -18.39 23.06
C CYS A 61 20.46 -19.19 22.06
N ALA A 62 21.00 -20.34 22.45
CA ALA A 62 21.74 -21.22 21.55
C ALA A 62 20.90 -21.68 20.35
N SER A 63 19.60 -21.93 20.56
CA SER A 63 18.67 -22.28 19.48
C SER A 63 18.42 -21.11 18.53
N ALA A 64 18.22 -19.89 19.07
CA ALA A 64 18.06 -18.68 18.28
C ALA A 64 19.33 -18.32 17.47
N ALA A 65 20.52 -18.45 18.07
CA ALA A 65 21.80 -18.26 17.40
C ALA A 65 21.98 -19.19 16.20
N ARG A 66 21.66 -20.50 16.35
CA ARG A 66 21.69 -21.45 15.23
C ARG A 66 20.75 -21.04 14.10
N VAL A 67 19.54 -20.54 14.42
CA VAL A 67 18.59 -20.06 13.40
C VAL A 67 19.11 -18.81 12.69
N ARG A 68 19.71 -17.86 13.41
CA ARG A 68 20.36 -16.69 12.78
C ARG A 68 21.50 -17.14 11.86
N ASP A 69 22.41 -17.98 12.34
CA ASP A 69 23.60 -18.38 11.59
C ASP A 69 23.22 -19.10 10.29
N ALA A 70 22.24 -20.02 10.34
CA ALA A 70 21.69 -20.67 9.16
C ALA A 70 21.13 -19.64 8.14
N GLY A 71 20.51 -18.57 8.62
CA GLY A 71 20.02 -17.47 7.78
C GLY A 71 21.12 -16.65 7.12
N LEU A 72 22.16 -16.32 7.89
CA LEU A 72 23.34 -15.60 7.39
C LEU A 72 24.15 -16.45 6.40
N GLU A 73 24.26 -17.75 6.65
CA GLU A 73 24.88 -18.71 5.72
C GLU A 73 24.10 -18.81 4.41
N ALA A 74 22.78 -19.00 4.48
CA ALA A 74 21.92 -19.07 3.30
C ALA A 74 21.93 -17.77 2.48
N ALA A 75 22.15 -16.62 3.14
CA ALA A 75 22.28 -15.32 2.48
C ALA A 75 23.62 -15.16 1.71
N GLY A 76 24.61 -16.03 1.92
CA GLY A 76 25.86 -16.07 1.15
C GLY A 76 26.82 -14.88 1.35
N ARG A 77 26.52 -13.95 2.26
CA ARG A 77 27.35 -12.76 2.50
C ARG A 77 28.39 -13.01 3.59
N ARG A 78 29.57 -12.41 3.47
CA ARG A 78 30.66 -12.48 4.43
C ARG A 78 31.25 -11.10 4.66
N GLY A 79 31.81 -10.87 5.85
CA GLY A 79 32.57 -9.66 6.14
C GLY A 79 34.03 -9.78 5.69
N ALA A 80 34.81 -8.74 5.99
CA ALA A 80 36.19 -8.60 5.52
C ALA A 80 37.14 -9.74 5.98
N ALA A 81 36.87 -10.38 7.13
CA ALA A 81 37.65 -11.51 7.61
C ALA A 81 37.07 -12.87 7.19
N GLY A 82 36.07 -12.88 6.29
CA GLY A 82 35.41 -14.08 5.83
C GLY A 82 34.42 -14.70 6.82
N ARG A 83 34.06 -13.98 7.90
CA ARG A 83 33.11 -14.44 8.92
C ARG A 83 31.68 -14.02 8.58
N LEU A 84 30.71 -14.59 9.29
CA LEU A 84 29.31 -14.19 9.15
C LEU A 84 29.14 -12.72 9.59
N PRO A 85 28.32 -11.93 8.89
CA PRO A 85 28.17 -10.50 9.18
C PRO A 85 27.20 -10.24 10.33
N VAL A 86 27.54 -9.27 11.18
CA VAL A 86 26.61 -8.51 12.02
C VAL A 86 26.62 -7.07 11.51
N SER A 87 25.48 -6.58 11.05
CA SER A 87 25.40 -5.30 10.34
C SER A 87 25.18 -4.11 11.28
N TYR A 88 25.52 -2.92 10.80
CA TYR A 88 25.15 -1.64 11.42
C TYR A 88 25.00 -0.57 10.32
N SER A 89 24.24 0.49 10.59
CA SER A 89 24.19 1.67 9.71
C SER A 89 24.95 2.82 10.35
N ARG A 90 25.80 3.50 9.59
CA ARG A 90 26.51 4.69 10.06
C ARG A 90 25.67 5.94 9.72
N LYS A 91 25.11 6.57 10.75
CA LYS A 91 24.06 7.60 10.57
C LYS A 91 24.34 8.92 11.29
N VAL A 92 23.63 9.97 10.87
CA VAL A 92 23.30 11.12 11.71
C VAL A 92 21.85 11.04 12.15
N PHE A 93 21.57 11.50 13.37
CA PHE A 93 20.23 11.57 13.96
C PHE A 93 19.71 13.01 13.85
N ILE A 94 18.62 13.22 13.11
CA ILE A 94 18.04 14.53 12.85
C ILE A 94 16.66 14.61 13.52
N PRO A 95 16.55 15.22 14.71
CA PRO A 95 15.28 15.41 15.41
C PRO A 95 14.54 16.63 14.85
N VAL A 96 13.84 16.45 13.73
CA VAL A 96 13.17 17.52 12.98
C VAL A 96 12.29 18.38 13.88
N THR A 97 11.62 17.75 14.85
CA THR A 97 10.91 18.43 15.93
C THR A 97 10.86 17.55 17.18
N HIS A 98 10.82 18.19 18.35
CA HIS A 98 10.54 17.55 19.63
C HIS A 98 9.06 17.68 20.05
N LEU A 99 8.20 18.22 19.19
CA LEU A 99 6.76 18.27 19.42
C LEU A 99 6.09 16.97 18.96
N CYS A 100 5.01 16.60 19.62
CA CYS A 100 4.19 15.44 19.27
C CYS A 100 2.75 15.65 19.76
N ARG A 101 1.80 15.03 19.08
CA ARG A 101 0.41 14.92 19.54
C ARG A 101 0.30 13.97 20.73
N ASP A 102 1.06 12.88 20.73
CA ASP A 102 1.01 11.84 21.76
C ASP A 102 1.59 12.28 23.12
N THR A 103 1.22 11.56 24.18
CA THR A 103 1.76 11.71 25.54
C THR A 103 2.18 10.38 26.13
N CYS A 104 3.05 9.65 25.41
CA CYS A 104 3.54 8.35 25.89
C CYS A 104 4.22 8.48 27.25
N HIS A 105 3.82 7.64 28.21
CA HIS A 105 4.22 7.81 29.61
C HIS A 105 5.72 7.52 29.87
N TYR A 106 6.42 6.89 28.92
CA TYR A 106 7.86 6.59 28.97
C TYR A 106 8.72 7.54 28.11
N CYS A 107 8.11 8.40 27.29
CA CYS A 107 8.85 9.14 26.27
C CYS A 107 9.48 10.42 26.82
N THR A 108 10.79 10.57 26.64
CA THR A 108 11.55 11.80 26.94
C THR A 108 11.88 12.64 25.72
N PHE A 109 11.70 12.07 24.51
CA PHE A 109 11.98 12.75 23.25
C PHE A 109 11.04 13.95 23.03
N VAL A 110 9.80 13.82 23.49
CA VAL A 110 8.74 14.82 23.29
C VAL A 110 8.78 15.88 24.39
N THR A 111 8.62 17.14 23.98
CA THR A 111 8.50 18.31 24.88
C THR A 111 7.32 19.19 24.47
N VAL A 112 7.18 20.34 25.12
CA VAL A 112 6.09 21.31 24.87
C VAL A 112 6.64 22.65 24.36
N PRO A 113 5.87 23.42 23.57
CA PRO A 113 6.33 24.68 22.97
C PRO A 113 6.94 25.67 23.97
N GLY A 114 6.37 25.78 25.17
CA GLY A 114 6.88 26.66 26.22
C GLY A 114 8.29 26.29 26.72
N LYS A 115 8.63 25.00 26.76
CA LYS A 115 9.97 24.53 27.15
C LYS A 115 10.99 24.78 26.05
N LEU A 116 10.63 24.55 24.78
CA LEU A 116 11.50 24.85 23.63
C LEU A 116 11.89 26.32 23.61
N ARG A 117 10.90 27.22 23.76
CA ARG A 117 11.15 28.67 23.87
C ARG A 117 12.08 29.03 25.02
N ALA A 118 11.89 28.43 26.20
CA ALA A 118 12.75 28.67 27.35
C ALA A 118 14.19 28.17 27.14
N GLN A 119 14.39 27.17 26.28
CA GLN A 119 15.69 26.62 25.90
C GLN A 119 16.31 27.32 24.68
N GLY A 120 15.61 28.31 24.10
CA GLY A 120 16.06 29.00 22.89
C GLY A 120 15.98 28.14 21.62
N MET A 121 15.19 27.07 21.64
CA MET A 121 14.98 26.15 20.50
C MET A 121 13.72 26.53 19.71
N GLY A 122 13.76 26.31 18.39
CA GLY A 122 12.60 26.41 17.51
C GLY A 122 11.57 25.31 17.73
N MET A 123 10.39 25.45 17.10
CA MET A 123 9.38 24.38 17.08
C MET A 123 9.81 23.20 16.21
N TYR A 124 10.52 23.51 15.13
CA TYR A 124 11.21 22.58 14.25
C TYR A 124 12.65 23.05 14.05
N MET A 125 13.54 22.16 13.67
CA MET A 125 14.84 22.54 13.12
C MET A 125 14.62 23.32 11.81
N GLU A 126 15.40 24.37 11.58
CA GLU A 126 15.42 25.07 10.31
C GLU A 126 16.19 24.27 9.24
N PRO A 127 15.93 24.51 7.94
CA PRO A 127 16.61 23.77 6.88
C PRO A 127 18.14 23.79 6.96
N ASP A 128 18.73 24.94 7.33
CA ASP A 128 20.19 25.07 7.43
C ASP A 128 20.76 24.29 8.62
N GLU A 129 20.01 24.13 9.71
CA GLU A 129 20.41 23.30 10.86
C GLU A 129 20.41 21.82 10.48
N ILE A 130 19.38 21.37 9.75
CA ILE A 130 19.29 20.00 9.23
C ILE A 130 20.47 19.71 8.31
N LEU A 131 20.78 20.63 7.40
CA LEU A 131 21.88 20.49 6.45
C LEU A 131 23.25 20.56 7.09
N ASP A 132 23.45 21.37 8.14
CA ASP A 132 24.73 21.39 8.88
C ASP A 132 25.01 20.03 9.52
N VAL A 133 24.02 19.45 10.20
CA VAL A 133 24.14 18.11 10.79
C VAL A 133 24.42 17.06 9.71
N ALA A 134 23.70 17.12 8.60
CA ALA A 134 23.88 16.20 7.48
C ALA A 134 25.28 16.32 6.82
N ARG A 135 25.76 17.54 6.55
CA ARG A 135 27.09 17.79 5.94
C ARG A 135 28.20 17.29 6.85
N ARG A 136 28.15 17.61 8.14
CA ARG A 136 29.13 17.11 9.12
C ARG A 136 29.09 15.59 9.23
N GLY A 137 27.90 14.99 9.14
CA GLY A 137 27.72 13.54 9.05
C GLY A 137 28.43 12.93 7.85
N ALA A 138 28.21 13.51 6.67
CA ALA A 138 28.82 13.11 5.40
C ALA A 138 30.36 13.21 5.43
N GLU A 139 30.90 14.30 6.00
CA GLU A 139 32.35 14.48 6.20
C GLU A 139 32.96 13.39 7.09
N MET A 140 32.18 12.91 8.06
CA MET A 140 32.55 11.78 8.92
C MET A 140 32.25 10.42 8.28
N GLY A 141 31.78 10.34 7.03
CA GLY A 141 31.48 9.08 6.34
C GLY A 141 30.20 8.39 6.79
N CYS A 142 29.27 9.10 7.43
CA CYS A 142 27.90 8.60 7.58
C CYS A 142 27.27 8.47 6.19
N GLN A 143 26.32 7.56 6.04
CA GLN A 143 25.60 7.34 4.78
C GLN A 143 24.07 7.36 4.97
N GLU A 144 23.61 7.37 6.21
CA GLU A 144 22.21 7.50 6.57
C GLU A 144 21.94 8.83 7.29
N ALA A 145 20.86 9.49 6.91
CA ALA A 145 20.24 10.57 7.67
C ALA A 145 18.94 10.06 8.27
N LEU A 146 18.93 9.79 9.58
CA LEU A 146 17.74 9.34 10.30
C LEU A 146 16.89 10.54 10.70
N PHE A 147 15.77 10.74 10.00
CA PHE A 147 14.77 11.75 10.33
C PHE A 147 13.83 11.20 11.40
N THR A 148 13.71 11.91 12.51
CA THR A 148 12.85 11.54 13.65
C THR A 148 12.08 12.75 14.14
N LEU A 149 10.85 12.49 14.58
CA LEU A 149 9.88 13.51 14.97
C LEU A 149 8.75 12.83 15.76
N GLY A 150 7.92 13.65 16.41
CA GLY A 150 6.66 13.18 16.97
C GLY A 150 5.56 13.06 15.92
N ASP A 151 4.57 12.22 16.21
CA ASP A 151 3.34 12.06 15.43
C ASP A 151 2.50 13.35 15.45
N ARG A 152 2.19 13.89 14.25
CA ARG A 152 1.26 15.01 13.97
C ARG A 152 1.25 16.15 14.99
N PRO A 153 2.40 16.78 15.33
CA PRO A 153 2.44 17.88 16.29
C PRO A 153 1.47 19.04 15.96
N GLU A 154 1.23 19.30 14.68
CA GLU A 154 0.30 20.31 14.16
C GLU A 154 -1.17 20.09 14.54
N ASP A 155 -1.57 18.86 14.87
CA ASP A 155 -2.92 18.53 15.33
C ASP A 155 -3.17 18.92 16.80
N ARG A 156 -2.10 19.16 17.56
CA ARG A 156 -2.15 19.47 18.99
C ARG A 156 -1.66 20.87 19.34
N TRP A 157 -0.65 21.35 18.63
CA TRP A 157 0.05 22.59 18.97
C TRP A 157 -0.17 23.62 17.87
N ASP A 158 -0.91 24.70 18.19
CA ASP A 158 -1.11 25.82 17.27
C ASP A 158 0.22 26.44 16.84
N GLU A 159 1.24 26.44 17.72
CA GLU A 159 2.58 26.92 17.37
C GLU A 159 3.27 26.07 16.31
N ALA A 160 3.01 24.75 16.26
CA ALA A 160 3.56 23.88 15.23
C ALA A 160 2.90 24.17 13.87
N LYS A 161 1.57 24.30 13.86
CA LYS A 161 0.80 24.65 12.67
C LYS A 161 1.21 26.03 12.12
N GLN A 162 1.29 27.03 12.99
CA GLN A 162 1.72 28.38 12.60
C GLN A 162 3.13 28.35 11.99
N TRP A 163 4.07 27.61 12.59
CA TRP A 163 5.45 27.52 12.09
C TRP A 163 5.51 26.94 10.67
N LEU A 164 4.70 25.93 10.37
CA LEU A 164 4.57 25.30 9.06
C LEU A 164 3.92 26.26 8.04
N ASP A 165 2.81 26.88 8.40
CA ASP A 165 2.08 27.85 7.56
C ASP A 165 2.98 29.02 7.14
N GLU A 166 3.77 29.57 8.08
CA GLU A 166 4.73 30.65 7.83
C GLU A 166 5.84 30.27 6.84
N ARG A 167 6.09 28.98 6.66
CA ARG A 167 7.09 28.43 5.73
C ARG A 167 6.47 27.80 4.48
N GLY A 168 5.14 27.87 4.34
CA GLY A 168 4.41 27.36 3.18
C GLY A 168 4.32 25.84 3.13
N TYR A 169 4.31 25.16 4.27
CA TYR A 169 4.09 23.71 4.34
C TYR A 169 2.71 23.41 4.93
N ASP A 170 1.95 22.53 4.28
CA ASP A 170 0.61 22.16 4.75
C ASP A 170 0.64 21.17 5.93
N SER A 171 1.76 20.45 6.10
CA SER A 171 1.94 19.45 7.15
C SER A 171 3.40 19.25 7.55
N THR A 172 3.61 18.61 8.70
CA THR A 172 4.95 18.20 9.13
C THR A 172 5.63 17.28 8.12
N LEU A 173 4.87 16.37 7.48
CA LEU A 173 5.42 15.42 6.51
C LEU A 173 5.82 16.09 5.19
N ASP A 174 5.17 17.19 4.81
CA ASP A 174 5.59 18.01 3.67
C ASP A 174 6.94 18.66 3.91
N TYR A 175 7.14 19.16 5.13
CA TYR A 175 8.43 19.69 5.54
C TYR A 175 9.51 18.60 5.55
N VAL A 176 9.22 17.43 6.13
CA VAL A 176 10.15 16.28 6.13
C VAL A 176 10.53 15.87 4.70
N ARG A 177 9.57 15.82 3.78
CA ARG A 177 9.83 15.51 2.37
C ARG A 177 10.79 16.51 1.74
N ALA A 178 10.53 17.81 1.92
CA ALA A 178 11.39 18.86 1.37
C ALA A 178 12.82 18.77 1.92
N MET A 179 12.96 18.49 3.23
CA MET A 179 14.28 18.35 3.85
C MET A 179 15.00 17.08 3.42
N ALA A 180 14.29 15.97 3.20
CA ALA A 180 14.86 14.73 2.67
C ALA A 180 15.47 14.94 1.26
N ILE A 181 14.78 15.68 0.38
CA ILE A 181 15.31 16.06 -0.94
C ILE A 181 16.59 16.90 -0.78
N ARG A 182 16.56 17.95 0.03
CA ARG A 182 17.75 18.79 0.24
C ARG A 182 18.93 18.00 0.81
N VAL A 183 18.70 17.06 1.72
CA VAL A 183 19.76 16.20 2.26
C VAL A 183 20.36 15.30 1.17
N LEU A 184 19.54 14.71 0.31
CA LEU A 184 20.00 13.93 -0.84
C LEU A 184 20.85 14.79 -1.80
N GLU A 185 20.37 15.99 -2.13
CA GLU A 185 21.00 16.88 -3.11
C GLU A 185 22.28 17.56 -2.62
N GLU A 186 22.31 17.96 -1.35
CA GLU A 186 23.39 18.79 -0.83
C GLU A 186 24.46 17.98 -0.09
N THR A 187 24.14 16.76 0.35
CA THR A 187 25.04 15.94 1.19
C THR A 187 25.23 14.52 0.69
N GLY A 188 24.29 13.99 -0.09
CA GLY A 188 24.30 12.59 -0.56
C GLY A 188 23.94 11.56 0.51
N LEU A 189 23.66 11.96 1.76
CA LEU A 189 23.14 11.05 2.77
C LEU A 189 21.78 10.50 2.34
N LEU A 190 21.54 9.21 2.60
CA LEU A 190 20.27 8.55 2.31
C LEU A 190 19.29 8.77 3.47
N PRO A 191 18.11 9.37 3.23
CA PRO A 191 17.10 9.56 4.25
C PRO A 191 16.50 8.22 4.71
N HIS A 192 16.50 7.99 6.03
CA HIS A 192 15.59 7.06 6.70
C HIS A 192 14.51 7.88 7.39
N LEU A 193 13.25 7.74 6.98
CA LEU A 193 12.16 8.53 7.57
C LEU A 193 11.45 7.71 8.64
N ASN A 194 11.46 8.19 9.88
CA ASN A 194 10.74 7.59 10.99
C ASN A 194 9.75 8.59 11.63
N PRO A 195 8.71 9.02 10.89
CA PRO A 195 7.75 10.01 11.37
C PRO A 195 6.59 9.44 12.19
N GLY A 196 6.57 8.12 12.45
CA GLY A 196 5.48 7.48 13.15
C GLY A 196 4.36 7.00 12.22
N VAL A 197 3.11 7.24 12.61
CA VAL A 197 1.90 6.83 11.88
C VAL A 197 1.75 7.64 10.60
N MET A 198 1.65 6.94 9.48
CA MET A 198 1.41 7.51 8.17
C MET A 198 0.23 6.82 7.50
N SER A 199 -0.55 7.59 6.75
CA SER A 199 -1.53 7.09 5.80
C SER A 199 -0.86 6.58 4.53
N TRP A 200 -1.62 5.83 3.72
CA TRP A 200 -1.16 5.34 2.43
C TRP A 200 -0.68 6.46 1.50
N SER A 201 -1.38 7.60 1.44
CA SER A 201 -1.00 8.73 0.58
C SER A 201 0.29 9.40 1.05
N GLU A 202 0.48 9.55 2.36
CA GLU A 202 1.70 10.09 2.95
C GLU A 202 2.90 9.17 2.69
N LEU A 203 2.76 7.85 2.92
CA LEU A 203 3.80 6.86 2.59
C LEU A 203 4.17 6.90 1.10
N SER A 204 3.15 6.96 0.23
CA SER A 204 3.32 7.04 -1.22
C SER A 204 4.10 8.30 -1.62
N ARG A 205 3.80 9.45 -1.01
CA ARG A 205 4.46 10.73 -1.28
C ARG A 205 5.88 10.82 -0.75
N LEU A 206 6.20 10.11 0.33
CA LEU A 206 7.53 10.06 0.94
C LEU A 206 8.45 9.01 0.31
N LYS A 207 7.90 7.96 -0.31
CA LYS A 207 8.69 6.87 -0.93
C LYS A 207 9.74 7.38 -1.93
N PRO A 208 9.47 8.38 -2.79
CA PRO A 208 10.43 8.86 -3.77
C PRO A 208 11.58 9.71 -3.19
N VAL A 209 11.64 9.90 -1.87
CA VAL A 209 12.70 10.68 -1.21
C VAL A 209 13.43 9.89 -0.13
N ALA A 210 13.10 8.62 0.08
CA ALA A 210 13.67 7.79 1.14
C ALA A 210 13.81 6.33 0.70
N PRO A 211 15.02 5.75 0.69
CA PRO A 211 15.20 4.32 0.38
C PRO A 211 14.58 3.39 1.41
N SER A 212 14.36 3.86 2.63
CA SER A 212 13.61 3.12 3.66
C SER A 212 12.94 4.05 4.66
N MET A 213 11.95 3.50 5.37
CA MET A 213 11.21 4.22 6.41
C MET A 213 11.02 3.33 7.62
N GLY A 214 10.49 3.88 8.71
CA GLY A 214 10.20 3.09 9.89
C GLY A 214 9.13 3.66 10.77
N MET A 215 8.64 2.79 11.64
CA MET A 215 7.81 3.12 12.79
C MET A 215 7.87 1.95 13.78
N MET A 216 8.19 2.21 15.04
CA MET A 216 8.08 1.20 16.09
C MET A 216 6.61 0.79 16.29
N LEU A 217 6.28 -0.48 16.15
CA LEU A 217 4.95 -0.99 16.52
C LEU A 217 4.76 -0.95 18.05
N GLU A 218 5.85 -1.19 18.78
CA GLU A 218 5.98 -1.19 20.25
C GLU A 218 5.20 -2.32 20.94
N THR A 219 3.89 -2.40 20.71
CA THR A 219 2.99 -3.43 21.26
C THR A 219 1.69 -3.49 20.48
N THR A 220 1.04 -4.66 20.44
CA THR A 220 -0.35 -4.81 19.97
C THR A 220 -1.38 -4.75 21.11
N SER A 221 -0.97 -4.45 22.34
CA SER A 221 -1.86 -4.45 23.51
C SER A 221 -2.89 -3.32 23.49
N ARG A 222 -4.16 -3.68 23.29
CA ARG A 222 -5.31 -2.78 23.52
C ARG A 222 -5.37 -2.33 24.98
N ARG A 223 -4.99 -3.18 25.93
CA ARG A 223 -4.98 -2.85 27.37
C ARG A 223 -4.05 -1.67 27.67
N LEU A 224 -2.82 -1.67 27.13
CA LEU A 224 -1.86 -0.57 27.32
C LEU A 224 -2.36 0.75 26.74
N PHE A 225 -3.13 0.70 25.66
CA PHE A 225 -3.73 1.86 25.00
C PHE A 225 -4.99 2.38 25.71
N GLU A 226 -5.88 1.49 26.14
CA GLU A 226 -7.21 1.86 26.68
C GLU A 226 -7.21 2.11 28.20
N THR A 227 -6.26 1.54 28.94
CA THR A 227 -6.28 1.59 30.41
C THR A 227 -5.54 2.80 30.95
N LYS A 228 -6.25 3.65 31.69
CA LYS A 228 -5.68 4.84 32.33
C LYS A 228 -4.46 4.50 33.18
N GLY A 229 -3.37 5.23 32.96
CA GLY A 229 -2.11 5.09 33.68
C GLY A 229 -1.08 4.17 33.00
N LEU A 230 -1.47 3.42 31.97
CA LEU A 230 -0.54 2.57 31.21
C LEU A 230 0.16 3.35 30.08
N ALA A 231 1.23 2.76 29.55
CA ALA A 231 2.24 3.42 28.71
C ALA A 231 1.69 4.27 27.55
N HIS A 232 0.61 3.83 26.91
CA HIS A 232 0.05 4.42 25.70
C HIS A 232 -1.28 5.12 25.92
N TYR A 233 -1.78 5.18 27.15
CA TYR A 233 -3.04 5.83 27.45
C TYR A 233 -2.98 7.33 27.14
N GLY A 234 -3.95 7.82 26.36
CA GLY A 234 -4.02 9.23 25.96
C GLY A 234 -3.17 9.59 24.74
N SER A 235 -2.52 8.62 24.10
CA SER A 235 -1.73 8.81 22.88
C SER A 235 -2.47 8.24 21.66
N PRO A 236 -3.23 9.05 20.89
CA PRO A 236 -4.09 8.56 19.80
C PRO A 236 -3.32 7.78 18.72
N ASP A 237 -2.09 8.15 18.41
CA ASP A 237 -1.29 7.49 17.36
C ASP A 237 -0.60 6.21 17.86
N LYS A 238 -0.86 5.84 19.13
CA LYS A 238 -0.46 4.56 19.74
C LYS A 238 -1.55 3.49 19.71
N ASP A 239 -2.66 3.72 19.01
CA ASP A 239 -3.64 2.66 18.74
C ASP A 239 -2.99 1.52 17.93
N PRO A 240 -2.95 0.28 18.44
CA PRO A 240 -2.41 -0.87 17.73
C PRO A 240 -2.98 -1.07 16.32
N ALA A 241 -4.28 -0.80 16.11
CA ALA A 241 -4.92 -1.00 14.82
C ALA A 241 -4.45 0.01 13.77
N VAL A 242 -4.14 1.24 14.19
CA VAL A 242 -3.61 2.29 13.32
C VAL A 242 -2.17 1.97 12.94
N ARG A 243 -1.33 1.57 13.91
CA ARG A 243 0.08 1.23 13.65
C ARG A 243 0.21 -0.02 12.76
N LEU A 244 -0.60 -1.06 12.99
CA LEU A 244 -0.62 -2.23 12.11
C LEU A 244 -1.04 -1.87 10.68
N ARG A 245 -1.98 -0.93 10.51
CA ARG A 245 -2.38 -0.44 9.19
C ARG A 245 -1.22 0.27 8.48
N THR A 246 -0.51 1.17 9.16
CA THR A 246 0.67 1.83 8.57
C THR A 246 1.74 0.82 8.16
N LEU A 247 1.99 -0.21 8.98
CA LEU A 247 2.91 -1.31 8.65
C LEU A 247 2.46 -2.05 7.37
N ASP A 248 1.20 -2.47 7.31
CA ASP A 248 0.66 -3.17 6.14
C ASP A 248 0.65 -2.29 4.87
N ASP A 249 0.31 -1.00 5.00
CA ASP A 249 0.31 -0.05 3.88
C ASP A 249 1.74 0.22 3.34
N ALA A 250 2.75 0.26 4.20
CA ALA A 250 4.15 0.29 3.77
C ALA A 250 4.52 -0.97 2.97
N GLY A 251 3.99 -2.12 3.39
CA GLY A 251 4.10 -3.37 2.66
C GLY A 251 3.42 -3.38 1.30
N ARG A 252 2.23 -2.79 1.19
CA ARG A 252 1.50 -2.62 -0.08
C ARG A 252 2.23 -1.71 -1.06
N LEU A 253 2.95 -0.72 -0.54
CA LEU A 253 3.74 0.23 -1.32
C LEU A 253 5.17 -0.25 -1.62
N SER A 254 5.54 -1.47 -1.20
CA SER A 254 6.90 -2.01 -1.33
C SER A 254 7.97 -1.06 -0.76
N ILE A 255 7.76 -0.57 0.46
CA ILE A 255 8.73 0.26 1.18
C ILE A 255 9.51 -0.65 2.13
N PRO A 256 10.85 -0.73 2.05
CA PRO A 256 11.66 -1.36 3.09
C PRO A 256 11.38 -0.67 4.43
N PHE A 257 10.81 -1.40 5.38
CA PHE A 257 10.24 -0.80 6.58
C PHE A 257 10.86 -1.36 7.87
N THR A 258 11.34 -0.46 8.72
CA THR A 258 11.87 -0.79 10.04
C THR A 258 10.74 -0.72 11.07
N THR A 259 10.54 -1.78 11.84
CA THR A 259 9.58 -1.78 12.95
C THR A 259 10.16 -2.51 14.15
N GLY A 260 9.39 -2.68 15.22
CA GLY A 260 9.90 -3.28 16.44
C GLY A 260 8.94 -3.29 17.59
N LEU A 261 9.38 -3.87 18.70
CA LEU A 261 8.65 -3.96 19.96
C LEU A 261 9.49 -3.42 21.11
N LEU A 262 8.81 -2.90 22.13
CA LEU A 262 9.43 -2.49 23.39
C LEU A 262 9.26 -3.60 24.43
N VAL A 263 10.28 -3.76 25.28
CA VAL A 263 10.31 -4.75 26.35
C VAL A 263 10.27 -4.03 27.69
N GLY A 264 9.25 -4.26 28.50
CA GLY A 264 9.14 -3.72 29.86
C GLY A 264 8.34 -2.41 29.96
N ILE A 265 7.47 -2.11 29.00
CA ILE A 265 6.55 -0.95 29.07
C ILE A 265 5.23 -1.28 29.79
N GLY A 266 5.12 -2.48 30.35
CA GLY A 266 3.94 -2.98 31.07
C GLY A 266 3.13 -4.02 30.31
N GLU A 267 3.61 -4.46 29.15
CA GLU A 267 3.05 -5.57 28.37
C GLU A 267 3.25 -6.91 29.08
N THR A 268 2.29 -7.81 28.90
CA THR A 268 2.39 -9.22 29.32
C THR A 268 3.19 -10.01 28.29
N LEU A 269 3.71 -11.19 28.69
CA LEU A 269 4.42 -12.07 27.76
C LEU A 269 3.54 -12.53 26.58
N THR A 270 2.24 -12.74 26.80
CA THR A 270 1.30 -13.06 25.73
C THR A 270 1.15 -11.89 24.76
N GLU A 271 0.91 -10.66 25.25
CA GLU A 271 0.82 -9.47 24.39
C GLU A 271 2.13 -9.23 23.61
N ARG A 272 3.28 -9.52 24.22
CA ARG A 272 4.59 -9.46 23.55
C ARG A 272 4.70 -10.51 22.45
N ALA A 273 4.27 -11.74 22.70
CA ALA A 273 4.22 -12.80 21.70
C ALA A 273 3.25 -12.48 20.56
N GLU A 274 2.06 -11.96 20.85
CA GLU A 274 1.09 -11.50 19.85
C GLU A 274 1.68 -10.41 18.95
N THR A 275 2.43 -9.47 19.53
CA THR A 275 3.13 -8.41 18.79
C THR A 275 4.12 -9.00 17.78
N MET A 276 4.95 -9.97 18.20
CA MET A 276 5.89 -10.66 17.30
C MET A 276 5.16 -11.39 16.17
N HIS A 277 4.03 -12.04 16.46
CA HIS A 277 3.24 -12.75 15.47
C HIS A 277 2.52 -11.79 14.50
N ALA A 278 2.11 -10.61 14.97
CA ALA A 278 1.54 -9.58 14.11
C ALA A 278 2.59 -9.05 13.10
N ILE A 279 3.81 -8.76 13.57
CA ILE A 279 4.93 -8.39 12.70
C ILE A 279 5.26 -9.52 11.72
N ARG A 280 5.31 -10.77 12.19
CA ARG A 280 5.52 -11.96 11.35
C ARG A 280 4.47 -12.06 10.26
N LYS A 281 3.19 -11.88 10.61
CA LYS A 281 2.06 -11.97 9.69
C LYS A 281 2.21 -10.93 8.58
N SER A 282 2.44 -9.67 8.96
CA SER A 282 2.65 -8.58 8.01
C SER A 282 3.87 -8.84 7.12
N HIS A 283 5.02 -9.24 7.68
CA HIS A 283 6.19 -9.57 6.87
C HIS A 283 5.99 -10.79 5.95
N LYS A 284 5.34 -11.87 6.42
CA LYS A 284 5.01 -13.04 5.57
C LYS A 284 4.14 -12.63 4.38
N GLU A 285 3.24 -11.68 4.59
CA GLU A 285 2.31 -11.20 3.58
C GLU A 285 2.97 -10.29 2.53
N PHE A 286 3.72 -9.28 2.98
CA PHE A 286 4.24 -8.25 2.08
C PHE A 286 5.73 -8.40 1.76
N GLY A 287 6.52 -8.98 2.67
CA GLY A 287 7.98 -9.14 2.54
C GLY A 287 8.78 -7.85 2.79
N HIS A 288 8.16 -6.85 3.43
CA HIS A 288 8.65 -5.47 3.50
C HIS A 288 9.41 -5.10 4.78
N VAL A 289 9.13 -5.79 5.89
CA VAL A 289 9.85 -5.57 7.15
C VAL A 289 11.32 -5.93 6.95
N GLN A 290 12.20 -4.93 6.95
CA GLN A 290 13.62 -5.15 6.72
C GLN A 290 14.37 -5.52 7.99
N GLU A 291 13.91 -5.01 9.13
CA GLU A 291 14.47 -5.29 10.44
C GLU A 291 13.41 -5.14 11.53
N VAL A 292 13.59 -5.91 12.60
CA VAL A 292 12.77 -5.84 13.82
C VAL A 292 13.65 -5.44 14.99
N ILE A 293 13.38 -4.25 15.52
CA ILE A 293 14.02 -3.70 16.69
C ILE A 293 13.38 -4.31 17.93
N VAL A 294 14.18 -5.00 18.74
CA VAL A 294 13.82 -5.40 20.10
C VAL A 294 14.55 -4.43 21.04
N GLN A 295 13.82 -3.54 21.68
CA GLN A 295 14.40 -2.51 22.53
C GLN A 295 13.87 -2.62 23.96
N ASN A 296 14.79 -2.62 24.92
CA ASN A 296 14.47 -2.59 26.33
C ASN A 296 14.00 -1.20 26.78
N PHE A 297 12.99 -1.19 27.64
CA PHE A 297 12.62 -0.02 28.43
C PHE A 297 13.71 0.29 29.44
N ARG A 298 14.09 1.56 29.49
CA ARG A 298 14.95 2.15 30.51
C ARG A 298 14.16 3.26 31.19
N ALA A 299 14.09 3.20 32.51
CA ALA A 299 13.42 4.19 33.33
C ALA A 299 14.15 5.52 33.22
N LYS A 300 13.38 6.59 33.07
CA LYS A 300 13.92 7.94 32.92
C LYS A 300 13.23 8.89 33.88
N ASP A 301 14.03 9.72 34.52
CA ASP A 301 13.56 10.83 35.33
C ASP A 301 12.63 11.73 34.50
N HIS A 302 11.64 12.33 35.16
CA HIS A 302 10.66 13.23 34.55
C HIS A 302 9.67 12.59 33.55
N THR A 303 9.59 11.26 33.49
CA THR A 303 8.52 10.54 32.80
C THR A 303 7.44 10.07 33.78
N ALA A 304 6.22 9.80 33.30
CA ALA A 304 5.17 9.22 34.14
C ALA A 304 5.52 7.78 34.58
N MET A 305 6.44 7.12 33.87
CA MET A 305 6.97 5.80 34.18
C MET A 305 8.31 5.83 34.93
N ALA A 306 8.74 6.96 35.50
CA ALA A 306 10.04 7.08 36.17
C ALA A 306 10.26 6.08 37.32
N ALA A 307 9.19 5.65 38.00
CA ALA A 307 9.25 4.65 39.07
C ALA A 307 9.12 3.20 38.58
N THR A 308 8.97 2.97 37.28
CA THR A 308 8.92 1.63 36.68
C THR A 308 10.35 1.09 36.58
N PRO A 309 10.64 -0.16 36.99
CA PRO A 309 11.98 -0.71 36.86
C PRO A 309 12.37 -0.89 35.39
N ASP A 310 13.67 -0.78 35.12
CA ASP A 310 14.26 -1.18 33.84
C ASP A 310 13.87 -2.61 33.47
N ALA A 311 13.80 -2.90 32.18
CA ALA A 311 13.65 -4.27 31.72
C ALA A 311 14.87 -5.11 32.16
N GLY A 312 14.61 -6.24 32.83
CA GLY A 312 15.65 -7.17 33.25
C GLY A 312 16.39 -7.77 32.05
N ILE A 313 17.70 -7.99 32.18
CA ILE A 313 18.52 -8.50 31.09
C ILE A 313 18.06 -9.88 30.60
N ASP A 314 17.69 -10.79 31.51
CA ASP A 314 17.17 -12.12 31.15
C ASP A 314 15.86 -12.03 30.33
N ASP A 315 14.97 -11.11 30.70
CA ASP A 315 13.72 -10.85 29.95
C ASP A 315 14.01 -10.30 28.56
N PHE A 316 15.01 -9.45 28.45
CA PHE A 316 15.43 -8.87 27.18
C PHE A 316 16.05 -9.93 26.26
N LEU A 317 16.99 -10.73 26.76
CA LEU A 317 17.61 -11.83 26.03
C LEU A 317 16.58 -12.89 25.59
N ALA A 318 15.67 -13.28 26.49
CA ALA A 318 14.61 -14.23 26.16
C ALA A 318 13.70 -13.68 25.05
N THR A 319 13.36 -12.38 25.10
CA THR A 319 12.55 -11.74 24.06
C THR A 319 13.27 -11.73 22.71
N ILE A 320 14.55 -11.39 22.66
CA ILE A 320 15.34 -11.41 21.42
C ILE A 320 15.38 -12.81 20.82
N ALA A 321 15.68 -13.82 21.64
CA ALA A 321 15.76 -15.21 21.20
C ALA A 321 14.41 -15.71 20.67
N VAL A 322 13.30 -15.40 21.36
CA VAL A 322 11.96 -15.77 20.88
C VAL A 322 11.59 -14.99 19.62
N THR A 323 11.93 -13.71 19.51
CA THR A 323 11.69 -12.92 18.29
C THR A 323 12.37 -13.55 17.07
N ARG A 324 13.64 -13.96 17.22
CA ARG A 324 14.40 -14.70 16.20
C ARG A 324 13.72 -16.01 15.81
N LEU A 325 13.25 -16.80 16.79
CA LEU A 325 12.59 -18.09 16.53
C LEU A 325 11.21 -17.94 15.88
N VAL A 326 10.46 -16.88 16.22
CA VAL A 326 9.14 -16.58 15.64
C VAL A 326 9.27 -16.06 14.21
N LEU A 327 10.19 -15.12 13.96
CA LEU A 327 10.36 -14.48 12.64
C LEU A 327 11.22 -15.31 11.67
N GLY A 328 12.04 -16.23 12.21
CA GLY A 328 12.81 -17.18 11.44
C GLY A 328 14.18 -16.67 10.98
N PRO A 329 14.87 -17.46 10.13
CA PRO A 329 16.29 -17.25 9.81
C PRO A 329 16.54 -16.02 8.94
N LYS A 330 15.58 -15.59 8.12
CA LYS A 330 15.79 -14.50 7.14
C LYS A 330 15.63 -13.09 7.70
N MET A 331 14.96 -12.94 8.84
CA MET A 331 14.69 -11.62 9.42
C MET A 331 15.96 -11.00 10.01
N ARG A 332 16.10 -9.67 9.99
CA ARG A 332 17.15 -8.98 10.76
C ARG A 332 16.60 -8.58 12.12
N ILE A 333 17.28 -9.00 13.18
CA ILE A 333 16.91 -8.69 14.56
C ILE A 333 17.92 -7.69 15.09
N GLN A 334 17.41 -6.50 15.37
CA GLN A 334 18.19 -5.39 15.88
C GLN A 334 17.99 -5.23 17.39
N ALA A 335 19.09 -4.95 18.11
CA ALA A 335 19.04 -4.47 19.48
C ALA A 335 20.01 -3.30 19.68
N PRO A 336 19.63 -2.23 20.41
CA PRO A 336 20.45 -1.05 20.56
C PRO A 336 21.67 -1.31 21.47
N PRO A 337 22.91 -1.17 20.97
CA PRO A 337 24.11 -1.51 21.73
C PRO A 337 24.45 -0.50 22.84
N ASN A 338 23.94 0.73 22.78
CA ASN A 338 24.16 1.78 23.79
C ASN A 338 23.31 1.60 25.06
N LEU A 339 22.29 0.74 25.04
CA LEU A 339 21.39 0.51 26.17
C LEU A 339 21.80 -0.68 27.04
N VAL A 340 22.97 -1.26 26.78
CA VAL A 340 23.53 -2.41 27.52
C VAL A 340 25.04 -2.22 27.71
N SER A 341 25.63 -3.02 28.59
CA SER A 341 27.07 -3.11 28.77
C SER A 341 27.74 -3.92 27.65
N ARG A 342 29.08 -3.83 27.55
CA ARG A 342 29.86 -4.61 26.58
C ARG A 342 29.67 -6.13 26.73
N GLU A 343 29.60 -6.63 27.96
CA GLU A 343 29.36 -8.06 28.22
C GLU A 343 27.95 -8.47 27.77
N GLU A 344 26.96 -7.63 28.04
CA GLU A 344 25.60 -7.85 27.57
C GLU A 344 25.51 -7.81 26.03
N CYS A 345 26.31 -7.01 25.31
CA CYS A 345 26.38 -7.07 23.85
C CYS A 345 26.76 -8.47 23.32
N LEU A 346 27.71 -9.17 23.97
CA LEU A 346 28.02 -10.56 23.61
C LEU A 346 26.81 -11.47 23.82
N ALA A 347 26.06 -11.26 24.91
CA ALA A 347 24.85 -12.00 25.19
C ALA A 347 23.73 -11.70 24.17
N LEU A 348 23.61 -10.45 23.69
CA LEU A 348 22.66 -10.07 22.63
C LEU A 348 22.97 -10.82 21.33
N ILE A 349 24.24 -10.91 20.92
CA ILE A 349 24.64 -11.76 19.80
C ILE A 349 24.29 -13.21 20.13
N ALA A 350 24.65 -13.75 21.30
CA ALA A 350 24.30 -15.12 21.65
C ALA A 350 22.77 -15.40 21.62
N ALA A 351 21.93 -14.39 21.84
CA ALA A 351 20.47 -14.48 21.75
C ALA A 351 19.91 -14.39 20.31
N GLY A 352 20.73 -14.07 19.31
CA GLY A 352 20.33 -14.08 17.89
C GLY A 352 20.22 -12.71 17.22
N VAL A 353 20.76 -11.65 17.84
CA VAL A 353 20.98 -10.36 17.17
C VAL A 353 21.96 -10.52 16.01
N ASP A 354 21.66 -9.85 14.89
CA ASP A 354 22.52 -9.75 13.71
C ASP A 354 22.60 -8.33 13.13
N ASP A 355 21.98 -7.34 13.79
CA ASP A 355 22.06 -5.94 13.42
C ASP A 355 22.18 -5.06 14.68
N TRP A 356 23.12 -4.13 14.69
CA TRP A 356 23.29 -3.16 15.79
C TRP A 356 22.49 -1.87 15.59
N GLY A 357 21.85 -1.70 14.44
CA GLY A 357 21.09 -0.51 14.10
C GLY A 357 21.96 0.67 13.66
N GLY A 358 21.36 1.85 13.71
CA GLY A 358 22.01 3.11 13.36
C GLY A 358 22.93 3.64 14.46
N VAL A 359 24.24 3.63 14.24
CA VAL A 359 25.26 4.15 15.16
C VAL A 359 25.77 5.50 14.62
N SER A 360 25.81 6.53 15.46
CA SER A 360 26.27 7.86 15.05
C SER A 360 27.61 8.23 15.68
N PRO A 361 28.60 8.69 14.89
CA PRO A 361 29.83 9.27 15.42
C PRO A 361 29.69 10.76 15.77
N LEU A 362 28.55 11.40 15.44
CA LEU A 362 28.36 12.85 15.53
C LEU A 362 27.25 13.23 16.52
N THR A 363 26.05 12.70 16.31
CA THR A 363 24.85 13.11 17.04
C THR A 363 24.55 12.14 18.18
N PRO A 364 24.10 12.62 19.35
CA PRO A 364 23.67 11.74 20.43
C PRO A 364 22.44 10.92 20.03
N ASP A 365 22.12 9.91 20.84
CA ASP A 365 20.79 9.29 20.79
C ASP A 365 19.79 10.27 21.41
N HIS A 366 18.99 10.99 20.62
CA HIS A 366 18.03 11.96 21.16
C HIS A 366 16.85 11.29 21.88
N VAL A 367 16.65 9.99 21.72
CA VAL A 367 15.65 9.23 22.48
C VAL A 367 16.21 8.87 23.86
N ASN A 368 17.48 8.45 23.94
CA ASN A 368 18.20 8.12 25.19
C ASN A 368 19.49 8.96 25.33
N PRO A 369 19.39 10.28 25.52
CA PRO A 369 20.55 11.17 25.52
C PRO A 369 21.59 10.87 26.61
N GLU A 370 21.17 10.19 27.67
CA GLU A 370 22.03 9.70 28.76
C GLU A 370 22.86 8.45 28.41
N ARG A 371 22.65 7.86 27.23
CA ARG A 371 23.32 6.64 26.75
C ARG A 371 23.99 6.87 25.39
N PRO A 372 25.24 7.38 25.35
CA PRO A 372 25.92 7.69 24.10
C PRO A 372 26.18 6.44 23.25
N TRP A 373 26.30 6.63 21.94
CA TRP A 373 26.65 5.57 21.00
C TRP A 373 28.03 4.98 21.33
N PRO A 374 28.20 3.65 21.25
CA PRO A 374 29.52 3.04 21.38
C PRO A 374 30.42 3.47 20.22
N ALA A 375 31.73 3.55 20.47
CA ALA A 375 32.70 3.74 19.40
C ALA A 375 32.67 2.55 18.43
N LEU A 376 32.85 2.81 17.12
CA LEU A 376 32.79 1.75 16.10
C LEU A 376 33.89 0.70 16.31
N ASP A 377 35.06 1.09 16.80
CA ASP A 377 36.16 0.16 17.13
C ASP A 377 35.79 -0.78 18.28
N ASP A 378 35.07 -0.29 19.30
CA ASP A 378 34.58 -1.12 20.41
C ASP A 378 33.51 -2.10 19.92
N LEU A 379 32.62 -1.63 19.04
CA LEU A 379 31.57 -2.46 18.44
C LEU A 379 32.17 -3.54 17.51
N ALA A 380 33.21 -3.19 16.76
CA ALA A 380 33.97 -4.14 15.94
C ALA A 380 34.69 -5.17 16.81
N SER A 381 35.31 -4.74 17.91
CA SER A 381 35.97 -5.61 18.88
C SER A 381 35.02 -6.63 19.50
N VAL A 382 33.87 -6.18 20.02
CA VAL A 382 32.89 -7.09 20.64
C VAL A 382 32.25 -8.04 19.62
N THR A 383 31.99 -7.56 18.41
CA THR A 383 31.47 -8.40 17.31
C THR A 383 32.49 -9.47 16.89
N ALA A 384 33.77 -9.08 16.80
CA ALA A 384 34.86 -9.99 16.47
C ALA A 384 35.11 -11.04 17.57
N GLU A 385 34.98 -10.65 18.85
CA GLU A 385 35.06 -11.57 20.00
C GLU A 385 33.95 -12.62 19.96
N ALA A 386 32.75 -12.23 19.53
CA ALA A 386 31.64 -13.16 19.31
C ALA A 386 31.80 -14.06 18.08
N GLY A 387 32.84 -13.87 17.26
CA GLY A 387 33.12 -14.68 16.07
C GLY A 387 32.50 -14.17 14.77
N TYR A 388 32.04 -12.92 14.72
CA TYR A 388 31.41 -12.30 13.55
C TYR A 388 32.23 -11.13 13.01
N ASP A 389 31.91 -10.68 11.80
CA ASP A 389 32.45 -9.45 11.24
C ASP A 389 31.42 -8.32 11.34
N LEU A 390 31.83 -7.16 11.83
CA LEU A 390 31.03 -5.94 11.77
C LEU A 390 31.01 -5.43 10.32
N VAL A 391 29.83 -5.27 9.73
CA VAL A 391 29.69 -4.78 8.35
C VAL A 391 28.76 -3.56 8.29
N GLN A 392 29.13 -2.56 7.50
CA GLN A 392 28.29 -1.39 7.29
C GLN A 392 27.22 -1.71 6.23
N ARG A 393 25.97 -1.39 6.54
CA ARG A 393 24.86 -1.36 5.60
C ARG A 393 24.42 0.08 5.33
N LEU A 394 23.64 0.24 4.27
CA LEU A 394 22.87 1.47 4.04
C LEU A 394 21.61 1.47 4.93
N THR A 395 20.81 2.53 4.78
CA THR A 395 19.50 2.61 5.44
C THR A 395 18.57 1.45 5.06
N ALA A 396 18.65 0.98 3.80
CA ALA A 396 17.96 -0.21 3.34
C ALA A 396 18.87 -1.46 3.46
N GLN A 397 18.33 -2.57 3.95
CA GLN A 397 19.07 -3.85 4.04
C GLN A 397 19.45 -4.38 2.63
N PRO A 398 20.58 -5.11 2.48
CA PRO A 398 21.12 -5.48 1.17
C PRO A 398 20.17 -6.22 0.22
N SER A 399 19.29 -7.07 0.75
CA SER A 399 18.30 -7.79 -0.06
C SER A 399 17.34 -6.86 -0.79
N TYR A 400 17.01 -5.70 -0.20
CA TYR A 400 16.13 -4.70 -0.80
C TYR A 400 16.88 -3.82 -1.80
N VAL A 401 18.13 -3.46 -1.47
CA VAL A 401 19.02 -2.72 -2.37
C VAL A 401 19.20 -3.48 -3.69
N GLN A 402 19.55 -4.77 -3.60
CA GLN A 402 19.80 -5.62 -4.78
C GLN A 402 18.54 -5.98 -5.57
N ALA A 403 17.37 -6.00 -4.92
CA ALA A 403 16.11 -6.28 -5.60
C ALA A 403 15.63 -5.10 -6.48
N GLY A 404 16.34 -3.98 -6.48
CA GLY A 404 16.15 -2.95 -7.49
C GLY A 404 14.77 -2.29 -7.42
N ALA A 405 14.17 -2.06 -8.59
CA ALA A 405 12.96 -1.24 -8.75
C ALA A 405 11.72 -1.84 -8.07
N ALA A 406 11.82 -3.09 -7.59
CA ALA A 406 10.80 -3.72 -6.78
C ALA A 406 10.61 -3.02 -5.42
N TRP A 407 11.67 -2.41 -4.87
CA TRP A 407 11.68 -1.85 -3.50
C TRP A 407 12.18 -0.41 -3.42
N ILE A 408 13.20 -0.06 -4.22
CA ILE A 408 13.80 1.27 -4.20
C ILE A 408 13.23 2.09 -5.36
N ASP A 409 12.67 3.25 -5.04
CA ASP A 409 12.07 4.16 -6.03
C ASP A 409 13.12 4.64 -7.05
N PRO A 410 12.77 4.73 -8.35
CA PRO A 410 13.68 5.22 -9.38
C PRO A 410 14.35 6.56 -9.06
N ARG A 411 13.64 7.48 -8.38
CA ARG A 411 14.19 8.81 -8.04
C ARG A 411 15.30 8.76 -7.00
N VAL A 412 15.35 7.72 -6.17
CA VAL A 412 16.43 7.52 -5.18
C VAL A 412 17.41 6.42 -5.58
N ARG A 413 17.17 5.70 -6.69
CA ARG A 413 18.06 4.63 -7.19
C ARG A 413 19.49 5.12 -7.36
N GLY A 414 19.68 6.23 -8.08
CA GLY A 414 21.02 6.77 -8.35
C GLY A 414 21.78 7.13 -7.06
N HIS A 415 21.08 7.63 -6.05
CA HIS A 415 21.65 7.92 -4.74
C HIS A 415 22.06 6.65 -3.98
N VAL A 416 21.22 5.60 -4.03
CA VAL A 416 21.53 4.30 -3.43
C VAL A 416 22.71 3.64 -4.13
N ASP A 417 22.72 3.60 -5.46
CA ASP A 417 23.78 2.97 -6.25
C ASP A 417 25.15 3.67 -6.08
N ALA A 418 25.15 4.98 -5.78
CA ALA A 418 26.37 5.72 -5.46
C ALA A 418 27.07 5.20 -4.18
N LEU A 419 26.30 4.65 -3.23
CA LEU A 419 26.80 4.20 -1.93
C LEU A 419 26.77 2.68 -1.75
N ALA A 420 26.05 1.95 -2.60
CA ALA A 420 25.92 0.50 -2.51
C ALA A 420 27.01 -0.22 -3.31
N ASP A 421 27.52 -1.31 -2.75
CA ASP A 421 28.26 -2.31 -3.50
C ASP A 421 27.28 -3.14 -4.36
N PRO A 422 27.46 -3.20 -5.68
CA PRO A 422 26.47 -3.83 -6.57
C PRO A 422 26.37 -5.35 -6.40
N GLU A 423 27.45 -6.02 -5.95
CA GLU A 423 27.48 -7.48 -5.81
C GLU A 423 26.90 -7.94 -4.47
N THR A 424 27.10 -7.17 -3.41
CA THR A 424 26.75 -7.57 -2.05
C THR A 424 25.55 -6.80 -1.49
N GLY A 425 25.31 -5.58 -1.98
CA GLY A 425 24.34 -4.61 -1.45
C GLY A 425 24.79 -3.93 -0.15
N TRP A 426 26.03 -4.13 0.31
CA TRP A 426 26.58 -3.44 1.49
C TRP A 426 26.95 -2.00 1.17
N ALA A 427 27.17 -1.21 2.22
CA ALA A 427 27.73 0.13 2.09
C ALA A 427 29.17 0.07 1.55
N ARG A 428 29.48 0.94 0.58
CA ARG A 428 30.85 1.21 0.14
C ARG A 428 31.54 2.11 1.16
N GLU A 429 32.86 1.97 1.27
CA GLU A 429 33.69 2.86 2.09
C GLU A 429 33.97 4.17 1.35
N VAL A 430 32.94 4.98 1.17
CA VAL A 430 32.98 6.29 0.49
C VAL A 430 32.20 7.33 1.28
N ASN A 431 32.68 8.57 1.26
CA ASN A 431 31.90 9.71 1.76
C ASN A 431 30.80 10.03 0.74
N PRO A 432 29.56 10.23 1.19
CA PRO A 432 28.47 10.58 0.29
C PRO A 432 28.69 11.97 -0.31
N VAL A 433 28.22 12.13 -1.55
CA VAL A 433 28.26 13.39 -2.28
C VAL A 433 26.87 13.65 -2.83
N GLY A 434 26.43 14.90 -2.72
CA GLY A 434 25.15 15.34 -3.24
C GLY A 434 24.98 15.02 -4.73
N LEU A 435 23.81 14.51 -5.08
CA LEU A 435 23.39 14.28 -6.47
C LEU A 435 22.07 15.00 -6.71
N PRO A 436 21.83 15.58 -7.90
CA PRO A 436 20.53 16.18 -8.20
C PRO A 436 19.39 15.19 -7.98
N TRP A 437 18.35 15.61 -7.25
CA TRP A 437 17.12 14.85 -7.16
C TRP A 437 16.27 15.28 -8.35
N GLN A 438 16.30 14.47 -9.40
CA GLN A 438 15.60 14.78 -10.65
C GLN A 438 14.55 13.72 -10.95
N GLU A 439 13.50 14.17 -11.64
CA GLU A 439 12.55 13.24 -12.24
C GLU A 439 13.22 12.49 -13.40
N PRO A 440 12.74 11.28 -13.74
CA PRO A 440 13.16 10.63 -14.97
C PRO A 440 12.97 11.57 -16.18
N ASP A 441 13.95 11.58 -17.09
CA ASP A 441 13.92 12.40 -18.31
C ASP A 441 12.67 12.13 -19.18
N GLU A 442 12.29 13.13 -19.98
CA GLU A 442 11.19 13.04 -20.94
C GLU A 442 11.36 11.87 -21.92
N ALA A 443 10.49 10.86 -21.82
CA ALA A 443 10.31 9.85 -22.86
C ALA A 443 9.68 10.51 -24.11
N SER A 444 10.53 11.14 -24.92
CA SER A 444 10.17 11.79 -26.19
C SER A 444 10.17 10.83 -27.38
N GLU A 445 10.73 9.63 -27.20
CA GLU A 445 10.82 8.61 -28.24
C GLU A 445 10.00 7.37 -27.86
N SER A 446 9.25 6.85 -28.83
CA SER A 446 8.49 5.62 -28.66
C SER A 446 9.41 4.43 -28.40
N LEU A 447 9.00 3.55 -27.49
CA LEU A 447 9.81 2.41 -27.08
C LEU A 447 9.02 1.13 -27.26
N GLY A 448 9.67 0.08 -27.78
CA GLY A 448 9.11 -1.28 -27.85
C GLY A 448 8.12 -1.54 -28.99
N ARG A 449 7.19 -2.48 -28.79
CA ARG A 449 6.24 -2.98 -29.81
C ARG A 449 4.99 -2.09 -29.93
N THR A 450 5.14 -0.89 -30.48
CA THR A 450 4.06 0.14 -30.53
C THR A 450 2.92 -0.20 -31.50
N ASP A 451 3.13 -1.15 -32.40
CA ASP A 451 2.15 -1.69 -33.36
C ASP A 451 1.26 -2.81 -32.76
N LEU A 452 1.41 -3.15 -31.48
CA LEU A 452 0.68 -4.26 -30.84
C LEU A 452 -0.84 -4.20 -31.06
N HIS A 453 -1.42 -3.01 -31.12
CA HIS A 453 -2.85 -2.79 -31.33
C HIS A 453 -3.41 -3.33 -32.65
N THR A 454 -2.63 -3.34 -33.73
CA THR A 454 -3.02 -3.94 -35.02
C THR A 454 -2.53 -5.37 -35.16
N ALA A 455 -1.32 -5.65 -34.66
CA ALA A 455 -0.69 -6.95 -34.78
C ALA A 455 -1.32 -8.03 -33.86
N ILE A 456 -1.97 -7.66 -32.76
CA ILE A 456 -2.50 -8.63 -31.78
C ILE A 456 -3.55 -9.59 -32.38
N ASP A 457 -4.34 -9.14 -33.36
CA ASP A 457 -5.37 -9.97 -33.99
C ASP A 457 -4.82 -10.96 -35.01
N THR A 458 -3.67 -10.67 -35.62
CA THR A 458 -3.04 -11.51 -36.66
C THR A 458 -1.87 -12.34 -36.13
N GLU A 459 -1.03 -11.75 -35.29
CA GLU A 459 0.22 -12.33 -34.79
C GLU A 459 0.13 -12.79 -33.33
N GLY A 460 -0.78 -12.22 -32.54
CA GLY A 460 -0.93 -12.54 -31.12
C GLY A 460 0.24 -12.03 -30.25
N ARG A 461 0.37 -12.62 -29.07
CA ARG A 461 1.39 -12.28 -28.06
C ARG A 461 2.70 -12.98 -28.37
N LEU A 462 3.84 -12.35 -28.07
CA LEU A 462 5.15 -12.97 -28.26
C LEU A 462 5.53 -13.92 -27.12
N THR A 463 4.96 -13.72 -25.94
CA THR A 463 5.14 -14.58 -24.77
C THR A 463 3.81 -14.98 -24.15
N GLU A 464 3.74 -16.18 -23.56
CA GLU A 464 2.52 -16.65 -22.87
C GLU A 464 2.26 -15.87 -21.57
N THR A 465 3.32 -15.46 -20.87
CA THR A 465 3.24 -14.77 -19.57
C THR A 465 4.34 -13.71 -19.40
N ARG A 466 4.08 -12.71 -18.55
CA ARG A 466 5.05 -11.70 -18.09
C ARG A 466 6.25 -12.32 -17.35
N SER A 467 7.42 -11.67 -17.42
CA SER A 467 8.71 -12.21 -16.95
C SER A 467 8.88 -12.34 -15.43
N ASP A 468 8.10 -11.60 -14.63
CA ASP A 468 8.26 -11.47 -13.18
C ASP A 468 7.24 -12.28 -12.35
N LEU A 469 6.56 -13.25 -12.96
CA LEU A 469 5.52 -14.09 -12.32
C LEU A 469 5.98 -14.73 -10.99
N GLY A 470 7.27 -15.08 -10.90
CA GLY A 470 7.86 -15.73 -9.73
C GLY A 470 8.39 -14.80 -8.63
N SER A 471 8.73 -13.54 -8.93
CA SER A 471 9.43 -12.63 -8.00
C SER A 471 8.58 -11.47 -7.49
N ALA A 472 7.65 -10.96 -8.31
CA ALA A 472 6.87 -9.78 -7.96
C ALA A 472 5.63 -10.06 -7.10
N PHE A 473 5.15 -11.31 -7.05
CA PHE A 473 3.77 -11.58 -6.64
C PHE A 473 3.57 -12.13 -5.22
N GLY A 474 4.64 -12.34 -4.45
CA GLY A 474 4.58 -12.91 -3.09
C GLY A 474 4.34 -14.42 -3.09
N ASP A 475 4.15 -14.99 -1.90
CA ASP A 475 3.92 -16.43 -1.73
C ASP A 475 2.52 -16.84 -2.23
N TRP A 476 2.48 -17.63 -3.30
CA TRP A 476 1.24 -18.15 -3.88
C TRP A 476 0.45 -19.06 -2.94
N GLU A 477 1.09 -19.67 -1.95
CA GLU A 477 0.41 -20.49 -0.94
C GLU A 477 -0.47 -19.63 -0.02
N SER A 478 0.09 -18.53 0.50
CA SER A 478 -0.64 -17.52 1.28
C SER A 478 -1.84 -16.94 0.51
N ILE A 479 -1.70 -16.71 -0.81
CA ILE A 479 -2.81 -16.23 -1.64
C ILE A 479 -3.93 -17.28 -1.75
N ARG A 480 -3.59 -18.56 -1.95
CA ARG A 480 -4.58 -19.64 -2.02
C ARG A 480 -5.32 -19.84 -0.70
N GLU A 481 -4.64 -19.70 0.44
CA GLU A 481 -5.27 -19.70 1.76
C GLU A 481 -6.31 -18.59 1.87
N LYS A 482 -5.96 -17.34 1.51
CA LYS A 482 -6.90 -16.21 1.53
C LYS A 482 -8.09 -16.40 0.60
N VAL A 483 -7.87 -16.90 -0.61
CA VAL A 483 -8.96 -17.20 -1.55
C VAL A 483 -9.89 -18.26 -0.96
N SER A 484 -9.34 -19.28 -0.30
CA SER A 484 -10.13 -20.33 0.37
C SER A 484 -10.92 -19.78 1.55
N GLU A 485 -10.34 -18.88 2.35
CA GLU A 485 -11.05 -18.19 3.44
C GLU A 485 -12.19 -17.30 2.91
N LEU A 486 -11.95 -16.53 1.85
CA LEU A 486 -12.98 -15.70 1.21
C LEU A 486 -14.13 -16.56 0.67
N ALA A 487 -13.80 -17.72 0.08
CA ALA A 487 -14.80 -18.67 -0.41
C ALA A 487 -15.57 -19.35 0.73
N ALA A 488 -14.90 -19.72 1.82
CA ALA A 488 -15.52 -20.37 2.99
C ALA A 488 -16.46 -19.44 3.78
N ARG A 489 -16.24 -18.13 3.71
CA ARG A 489 -17.10 -17.10 4.32
C ARG A 489 -18.29 -16.70 3.44
N ALA A 490 -18.45 -17.30 2.26
CA ALA A 490 -19.60 -17.06 1.42
C ALA A 490 -20.86 -17.66 2.08
N PRO A 491 -21.94 -16.87 2.28
CA PRO A 491 -23.18 -17.39 2.88
C PRO A 491 -23.81 -18.49 2.01
N GLU A 492 -24.48 -19.44 2.67
CA GLU A 492 -25.28 -20.47 1.99
C GLU A 492 -26.46 -19.84 1.23
N ARG A 493 -26.88 -20.48 0.14
CA ARG A 493 -27.98 -20.02 -0.72
C ARG A 493 -29.29 -19.91 0.08
N ILE A 494 -29.97 -18.78 -0.03
CA ILE A 494 -31.24 -18.55 0.69
C ILE A 494 -32.41 -18.52 -0.31
N ASP A 495 -32.96 -19.70 -0.60
CA ASP A 495 -34.02 -19.85 -1.62
C ASP A 495 -35.39 -19.27 -1.18
N THR A 496 -35.64 -19.08 0.12
CA THR A 496 -36.93 -18.55 0.65
C THR A 496 -37.06 -17.03 0.65
N ASP A 497 -35.96 -16.29 0.43
CA ASP A 497 -35.90 -14.84 0.70
C ASP A 497 -36.08 -13.97 -0.56
N VAL A 498 -35.91 -14.55 -1.75
CA VAL A 498 -35.93 -13.82 -3.03
C VAL A 498 -37.29 -13.19 -3.33
N LEU A 499 -38.41 -13.86 -3.00
CA LEU A 499 -39.75 -13.32 -3.23
C LEU A 499 -40.05 -12.10 -2.35
N ALA A 500 -39.58 -12.10 -1.09
CA ALA A 500 -39.72 -10.95 -0.21
C ALA A 500 -38.87 -9.78 -0.72
N ALA A 501 -37.63 -10.06 -1.11
CA ALA A 501 -36.74 -9.07 -1.71
C ALA A 501 -37.31 -8.47 -3.01
N LEU A 502 -37.91 -9.28 -3.89
CA LEU A 502 -38.58 -8.81 -5.11
C LEU A 502 -39.73 -7.85 -4.79
N ARG A 503 -40.59 -8.17 -3.82
CA ARG A 503 -41.68 -7.26 -3.39
C ARG A 503 -41.16 -5.97 -2.74
N SER A 504 -40.01 -6.03 -2.07
CA SER A 504 -39.32 -4.84 -1.56
C SER A 504 -38.85 -3.98 -2.74
N ALA A 505 -38.17 -4.60 -3.70
CA ALA A 505 -37.62 -3.95 -4.89
C ALA A 505 -38.70 -3.37 -5.83
N GLU A 506 -39.87 -4.01 -5.95
CA GLU A 506 -41.01 -3.46 -6.70
C GLU A 506 -41.54 -2.15 -6.08
N ARG A 507 -41.45 -1.99 -4.76
CA ARG A 507 -41.93 -0.79 -4.06
C ARG A 507 -40.86 0.30 -3.95
N ASN A 508 -39.62 -0.09 -3.70
CA ASN A 508 -38.49 0.81 -3.52
C ASN A 508 -37.18 0.14 -3.96
N PRO A 509 -36.90 0.07 -5.28
CA PRO A 509 -35.77 -0.69 -5.81
C PRO A 509 -34.42 -0.20 -5.28
N GLY A 510 -34.26 1.12 -5.14
CA GLY A 510 -33.06 1.77 -4.63
C GLY A 510 -32.99 1.88 -3.10
N GLY A 511 -33.84 1.18 -2.34
CA GLY A 511 -33.87 1.24 -0.88
C GLY A 511 -34.16 -0.09 -0.17
N CYS A 512 -33.83 -1.22 -0.79
CA CYS A 512 -33.86 -2.53 -0.14
C CYS A 512 -32.69 -2.66 0.86
N SER A 513 -32.77 -3.63 1.77
CA SER A 513 -31.66 -3.96 2.67
C SER A 513 -30.54 -4.74 1.95
N ASP A 514 -29.36 -4.80 2.55
CA ASP A 514 -28.23 -5.57 2.01
C ASP A 514 -28.56 -7.07 1.92
N ASP A 515 -29.32 -7.61 2.86
CA ASP A 515 -29.77 -9.01 2.83
C ASP A 515 -30.77 -9.27 1.69
N GLU A 516 -31.68 -8.32 1.43
CA GLU A 516 -32.59 -8.39 0.30
C GLU A 516 -31.83 -8.31 -1.03
N TYR A 517 -30.86 -7.40 -1.16
CA TYR A 517 -30.01 -7.33 -2.35
C TYR A 517 -29.16 -8.58 -2.54
N LEU A 518 -28.65 -9.17 -1.46
CA LEU A 518 -27.90 -10.42 -1.51
C LEU A 518 -28.78 -11.60 -1.97
N ALA A 519 -30.05 -11.66 -1.54
CA ALA A 519 -31.01 -12.64 -2.03
C ALA A 519 -31.24 -12.48 -3.54
N LEU A 520 -31.45 -11.26 -4.04
CA LEU A 520 -31.57 -11.00 -5.48
C LEU A 520 -30.29 -11.37 -6.24
N ALA A 521 -29.11 -11.04 -5.66
CA ALA A 521 -27.80 -11.32 -6.24
C ALA A 521 -27.47 -12.82 -6.30
N THR A 522 -28.17 -13.66 -5.52
CA THR A 522 -27.99 -15.13 -5.45
C THR A 522 -29.14 -15.92 -6.10
N ALA A 523 -30.18 -15.27 -6.60
CA ALA A 523 -31.31 -15.87 -7.30
C ALA A 523 -30.90 -16.73 -8.52
N ASP A 524 -31.60 -17.84 -8.76
CA ASP A 524 -31.34 -18.74 -9.90
C ASP A 524 -32.65 -19.20 -10.55
N GLY A 525 -32.56 -19.77 -11.75
CA GLY A 525 -33.70 -20.30 -12.50
C GLY A 525 -34.87 -19.30 -12.61
N PRO A 526 -36.11 -19.73 -12.31
CA PRO A 526 -37.29 -18.86 -12.41
C PRO A 526 -37.22 -17.60 -11.53
N ALA A 527 -36.52 -17.65 -10.40
CA ALA A 527 -36.37 -16.49 -9.54
C ALA A 527 -35.49 -15.42 -10.20
N LEU A 528 -34.39 -15.83 -10.83
CA LEU A 528 -33.53 -14.93 -11.60
C LEU A 528 -34.26 -14.33 -12.81
N ASP A 529 -35.14 -15.10 -13.46
CA ASP A 529 -35.97 -14.59 -14.54
C ASP A 529 -36.89 -13.46 -14.07
N ALA A 530 -37.48 -13.59 -12.88
CA ALA A 530 -38.28 -12.53 -12.26
C ALA A 530 -37.44 -11.28 -11.90
N VAL A 531 -36.23 -11.47 -11.36
CA VAL A 531 -35.31 -10.36 -11.06
C VAL A 531 -34.91 -9.61 -12.34
N ALA A 532 -34.58 -10.34 -13.42
CA ALA A 532 -34.24 -9.74 -14.70
C ALA A 532 -35.43 -9.02 -15.35
N ALA A 533 -36.65 -9.57 -15.24
CA ALA A 533 -37.85 -8.92 -15.75
C ALA A 533 -38.17 -7.61 -15.01
N LEU A 534 -38.03 -7.60 -13.68
CA LEU A 534 -38.14 -6.37 -12.88
C LEU A 534 -37.10 -5.34 -13.32
N ALA A 535 -35.84 -5.76 -13.47
CA ALA A 535 -34.77 -4.88 -13.91
C ALA A 535 -35.04 -4.30 -15.31
N ASP A 536 -35.50 -5.09 -16.29
CA ASP A 536 -35.83 -4.57 -17.62
C ASP A 536 -37.03 -3.61 -17.61
N SER A 537 -38.05 -3.87 -16.77
CA SER A 537 -39.15 -2.93 -16.54
C SER A 537 -38.64 -1.60 -15.98
N LEU A 538 -37.83 -1.64 -14.92
CA LEU A 538 -37.24 -0.44 -14.31
C LEU A 538 -36.35 0.30 -15.30
N ARG A 539 -35.59 -0.42 -16.14
CA ARG A 539 -34.81 0.18 -17.21
C ARG A 539 -35.73 0.93 -18.16
N ARG A 540 -36.80 0.29 -18.65
CA ARG A 540 -37.75 0.91 -19.58
C ARG A 540 -38.38 2.19 -19.01
N ASP A 541 -38.71 2.18 -17.72
CA ASP A 541 -39.26 3.36 -17.05
C ASP A 541 -38.26 4.52 -16.95
N VAL A 542 -36.96 4.22 -16.81
CA VAL A 542 -35.91 5.23 -16.62
C VAL A 542 -35.36 5.78 -17.94
N VAL A 543 -35.12 4.91 -18.93
CA VAL A 543 -34.42 5.28 -20.19
C VAL A 543 -35.20 4.97 -21.47
N GLY A 544 -36.40 4.40 -21.38
CA GLY A 544 -37.20 4.04 -22.54
C GLY A 544 -36.67 2.81 -23.28
N ASP A 545 -36.92 2.76 -24.60
CA ASP A 545 -36.61 1.59 -25.44
C ASP A 545 -35.26 1.69 -26.17
N ASP A 546 -34.68 2.89 -26.26
CA ASP A 546 -33.41 3.13 -26.95
C ASP A 546 -32.25 2.38 -26.27
N VAL A 547 -31.39 1.77 -27.10
CA VAL A 547 -30.09 1.22 -26.70
C VAL A 547 -29.02 2.18 -27.21
N THR A 548 -28.21 2.70 -26.29
CA THR A 548 -27.22 3.72 -26.61
C THR A 548 -25.84 3.15 -26.91
N PHE A 549 -25.05 3.86 -27.73
CA PHE A 549 -23.64 3.56 -27.99
C PHE A 549 -22.86 4.85 -28.31
N VAL A 550 -21.54 4.81 -28.17
CA VAL A 550 -20.63 5.90 -28.59
C VAL A 550 -19.71 5.42 -29.72
N VAL A 551 -19.33 6.33 -30.62
CA VAL A 551 -18.25 6.08 -31.58
C VAL A 551 -16.96 6.59 -30.94
N ASN A 552 -16.12 5.67 -30.50
CA ASN A 552 -14.91 5.97 -29.76
C ASN A 552 -13.70 5.13 -30.21
N ARG A 553 -12.51 5.59 -29.83
CA ARG A 553 -11.28 4.82 -29.91
C ARG A 553 -10.63 4.65 -28.53
N ASN A 554 -10.27 3.43 -28.15
CA ASN A 554 -9.36 3.23 -27.03
C ASN A 554 -7.93 3.50 -27.48
N ILE A 555 -7.17 4.24 -26.67
CA ILE A 555 -5.74 4.47 -26.89
C ILE A 555 -4.99 4.03 -25.64
N ASN A 556 -4.32 2.89 -25.75
CA ASN A 556 -3.47 2.42 -24.67
C ASN A 556 -2.06 3.00 -24.81
N PHE A 557 -1.79 4.14 -24.15
CA PHE A 557 -0.55 4.91 -24.36
C PHE A 557 0.73 4.23 -23.82
N THR A 558 0.62 3.27 -22.92
CA THR A 558 1.72 2.39 -22.50
C THR A 558 1.15 1.11 -21.90
N ASN A 559 1.86 -0.01 -22.03
CA ASN A 559 1.56 -1.22 -21.26
C ASN A 559 2.63 -1.53 -20.19
N ILE A 560 3.65 -0.68 -20.06
CA ILE A 560 4.68 -0.78 -19.02
C ILE A 560 4.04 -0.43 -17.68
N CYS A 561 4.13 -1.33 -16.69
CA CYS A 561 3.46 -1.13 -15.41
C CYS A 561 4.27 -1.70 -14.24
N TYR A 562 4.64 -0.83 -13.29
CA TYR A 562 5.38 -1.27 -12.10
C TYR A 562 4.48 -1.95 -11.06
N THR A 563 3.18 -1.67 -11.04
CA THR A 563 2.25 -2.19 -10.01
C THR A 563 2.11 -3.71 -10.06
N GLY A 564 2.08 -4.29 -11.27
CA GLY A 564 1.91 -5.73 -11.46
C GLY A 564 0.62 -6.29 -10.83
N CYS A 565 -0.54 -6.02 -11.43
CA CYS A 565 -1.79 -6.63 -10.95
C CYS A 565 -1.83 -8.13 -11.30
N ARG A 566 -2.13 -9.01 -10.33
CA ARG A 566 -2.13 -10.47 -10.55
C ARG A 566 -3.22 -10.91 -11.53
N PHE A 567 -4.28 -10.13 -11.68
CA PHE A 567 -5.34 -10.44 -12.63
C PHE A 567 -5.05 -9.94 -14.05
N CYS A 568 -4.13 -8.98 -14.20
CA CYS A 568 -3.96 -8.21 -15.44
C CYS A 568 -2.98 -8.90 -16.38
N ALA A 569 -3.47 -9.27 -17.56
CA ALA A 569 -2.64 -9.79 -18.65
C ALA A 569 -1.96 -8.66 -19.44
N PHE A 570 -2.51 -7.45 -19.46
CA PHE A 570 -2.02 -6.34 -20.29
C PHE A 570 -0.64 -5.81 -19.82
N ALA A 571 -0.45 -5.70 -18.50
CA ALA A 571 0.74 -5.10 -17.90
C ALA A 571 2.03 -5.89 -18.17
N GLN A 572 3.03 -5.20 -18.74
CA GLN A 572 4.38 -5.70 -19.00
C GLN A 572 5.41 -4.99 -18.11
N ARG A 573 6.56 -5.63 -17.88
CA ARG A 573 7.76 -4.98 -17.32
C ARG A 573 8.57 -4.34 -18.43
N LYS A 574 9.32 -3.29 -18.09
CA LYS A 574 10.27 -2.69 -19.02
C LYS A 574 11.27 -3.76 -19.47
N GLY A 575 11.40 -3.94 -20.79
CA GLY A 575 12.24 -4.97 -21.41
C GLY A 575 11.51 -6.28 -21.76
N ASP A 576 10.25 -6.46 -21.37
CA ASP A 576 9.44 -7.58 -21.88
C ASP A 576 9.21 -7.42 -23.40
N ALA A 577 9.09 -8.53 -24.12
CA ALA A 577 9.01 -8.53 -25.59
C ALA A 577 7.79 -7.75 -26.14
N ASP A 578 6.67 -7.77 -25.41
CA ASP A 578 5.45 -7.05 -25.78
C ASP A 578 5.36 -5.67 -25.08
N ALA A 579 6.40 -5.22 -24.35
CA ALA A 579 6.38 -3.91 -23.69
C ALA A 579 6.43 -2.77 -24.71
N TYR A 580 5.64 -1.72 -24.49
CA TYR A 580 5.70 -0.50 -25.30
C TYR A 580 5.23 0.76 -24.55
N SER A 581 5.66 1.93 -25.05
CA SER A 581 5.17 3.26 -24.65
C SER A 581 5.08 4.15 -25.89
N LEU A 582 3.94 4.84 -26.07
CA LEU A 582 3.66 5.73 -27.20
C LEU A 582 4.14 7.15 -26.92
N SER A 583 4.61 7.84 -27.97
CA SER A 583 4.85 9.28 -27.92
C SER A 583 3.54 10.08 -27.92
N THR A 584 3.61 11.35 -27.49
CA THR A 584 2.46 12.27 -27.55
C THR A 584 1.96 12.51 -28.98
N ASP A 585 2.87 12.53 -29.96
CA ASP A 585 2.54 12.66 -31.39
C ASP A 585 1.77 11.43 -31.90
N GLU A 586 2.20 10.21 -31.55
CA GLU A 586 1.45 8.98 -31.93
C GLU A 586 0.06 8.95 -31.31
N VAL A 587 -0.09 9.40 -30.05
CA VAL A 587 -1.39 9.49 -29.39
C VAL A 587 -2.28 10.53 -30.09
N ALA A 588 -1.73 11.67 -30.48
CA ALA A 588 -2.44 12.69 -31.23
C ALA A 588 -2.87 12.19 -32.63
N ASP A 589 -2.00 11.46 -33.34
CA ASP A 589 -2.32 10.91 -34.66
C ASP A 589 -3.39 9.82 -34.58
N ARG A 590 -3.36 8.94 -33.57
CA ARG A 590 -4.45 7.97 -33.33
C ARG A 590 -5.79 8.65 -33.03
N ALA A 591 -5.77 9.77 -32.31
CA ALA A 591 -6.97 10.58 -32.08
C ALA A 591 -7.48 11.24 -33.37
N TRP A 592 -6.57 11.69 -34.25
CA TRP A 592 -6.91 12.21 -35.57
C TRP A 592 -7.54 11.13 -36.47
N GLU A 593 -6.97 9.93 -36.50
CA GLU A 593 -7.54 8.79 -37.23
C GLU A 593 -8.95 8.44 -36.75
N ALA A 594 -9.14 8.41 -35.42
CA ALA A 594 -10.45 8.17 -34.82
C ALA A 594 -11.46 9.26 -35.23
N HIS A 595 -11.04 10.52 -35.20
CA HIS A 595 -11.87 11.65 -35.63
C HIS A 595 -12.30 11.53 -37.10
N VAL A 596 -11.38 11.17 -38.00
CA VAL A 596 -11.68 10.92 -39.43
C VAL A 596 -12.67 9.76 -39.59
N ALA A 597 -12.61 8.75 -38.72
CA ALA A 597 -13.57 7.64 -38.68
C ALA A 597 -14.91 7.99 -37.99
N GLY A 598 -15.10 9.26 -37.59
CA GLY A 598 -16.34 9.74 -36.97
C GLY A 598 -16.42 9.58 -35.45
N ALA A 599 -15.31 9.28 -34.78
CA ALA A 599 -15.28 9.22 -33.33
C ALA A 599 -15.48 10.60 -32.69
N THR A 600 -16.27 10.61 -31.61
CA THR A 600 -16.47 11.78 -30.75
C THR A 600 -15.72 11.69 -29.44
N GLU A 601 -15.14 10.51 -29.15
CA GLU A 601 -14.43 10.21 -27.90
C GLU A 601 -13.13 9.44 -28.17
N VAL A 602 -12.07 9.78 -27.42
CA VAL A 602 -10.96 8.87 -27.16
C VAL A 602 -10.94 8.46 -25.69
N CYS A 603 -10.84 7.16 -25.44
CA CYS A 603 -10.67 6.59 -24.11
C CYS A 603 -9.20 6.23 -23.89
N MET A 604 -8.48 6.96 -23.03
CA MET A 604 -7.03 6.78 -22.86
C MET A 604 -6.69 6.18 -21.49
N GLN A 605 -5.98 5.04 -21.50
CA GLN A 605 -5.56 4.31 -20.29
C GLN A 605 -4.25 3.58 -20.54
N GLY A 606 -3.36 3.54 -19.55
CA GLY A 606 -2.06 2.88 -19.67
C GLY A 606 -1.63 2.11 -18.42
N GLY A 607 -0.48 1.48 -18.54
CA GLY A 607 0.27 0.98 -17.40
C GLY A 607 0.82 2.11 -16.53
N ILE A 608 1.23 1.76 -15.31
CA ILE A 608 1.86 2.71 -14.41
C ILE A 608 3.37 2.72 -14.69
N ASP A 609 3.77 3.48 -15.70
CA ASP A 609 5.15 3.59 -16.14
C ASP A 609 5.96 4.48 -15.17
N PRO A 610 7.02 3.94 -14.51
CA PRO A 610 7.86 4.73 -13.61
C PRO A 610 8.64 5.86 -14.31
N GLU A 611 8.80 5.81 -15.64
CA GLU A 611 9.59 6.77 -16.41
C GLU A 611 8.73 7.83 -17.12
N LEU A 612 7.40 7.67 -17.20
CA LEU A 612 6.52 8.68 -17.80
C LEU A 612 6.68 10.04 -17.06
N PRO A 613 7.04 11.16 -17.66
CA PRO A 613 7.25 12.43 -16.93
C PRO A 613 6.02 12.83 -16.10
N VAL A 614 6.19 13.62 -15.04
CA VAL A 614 5.02 14.09 -14.26
C VAL A 614 4.02 14.79 -15.15
N THR A 615 4.47 15.66 -16.06
CA THR A 615 3.60 16.35 -17.01
C THR A 615 2.96 15.42 -18.05
N GLY A 616 3.46 14.20 -18.21
CA GLY A 616 3.11 13.29 -19.31
C GLY A 616 1.60 13.07 -19.46
N TYR A 617 0.86 12.93 -18.37
CA TYR A 617 -0.60 12.82 -18.42
C TYR A 617 -1.26 14.08 -19.00
N ALA A 618 -0.84 15.28 -18.57
CA ALA A 618 -1.36 16.53 -19.09
C ALA A 618 -0.92 16.77 -20.55
N ASP A 619 0.30 16.35 -20.91
CA ASP A 619 0.83 16.51 -22.26
C ASP A 619 0.13 15.62 -23.27
N LEU A 620 -0.24 14.38 -22.90
CA LEU A 620 -1.11 13.52 -23.70
C LEU A 620 -2.46 14.18 -23.99
N VAL A 621 -3.10 14.76 -22.97
CA VAL A 621 -4.38 15.48 -23.14
C VAL A 621 -4.22 16.69 -24.06
N ARG A 622 -3.19 17.51 -23.85
CA ARG A 622 -2.89 18.68 -24.69
C ARG A 622 -2.61 18.29 -26.13
N ALA A 623 -1.89 17.20 -26.36
CA ALA A 623 -1.58 16.71 -27.70
C ALA A 623 -2.86 16.34 -28.46
N VAL A 624 -3.77 15.60 -27.83
CA VAL A 624 -5.09 15.29 -28.41
C VAL A 624 -5.89 16.56 -28.69
N LYS A 625 -6.04 17.46 -27.70
CA LYS A 625 -6.83 18.69 -27.87
C LYS A 625 -6.24 19.66 -28.89
N LYS A 626 -4.90 19.71 -29.02
CA LYS A 626 -4.23 20.50 -30.05
C LYS A 626 -4.51 19.96 -31.45
N ARG A 627 -4.54 18.63 -31.61
CA ARG A 627 -4.75 17.95 -32.89
C ARG A 627 -6.23 17.91 -33.29
N VAL A 628 -7.11 17.66 -32.33
CA VAL A 628 -8.57 17.54 -32.49
C VAL A 628 -9.28 18.27 -31.34
N PRO A 629 -9.46 19.61 -31.44
CA PRO A 629 -10.04 20.40 -30.35
C PRO A 629 -11.44 19.96 -29.90
N SER A 630 -12.23 19.36 -30.80
CA SER A 630 -13.58 18.86 -30.52
C SER A 630 -13.63 17.46 -29.92
N MET A 631 -12.51 16.75 -29.82
CA MET A 631 -12.49 15.37 -29.31
C MET A 631 -12.77 15.36 -27.81
N HIS A 632 -13.72 14.53 -27.36
CA HIS A 632 -13.91 14.28 -25.93
C HIS A 632 -12.80 13.35 -25.43
N VAL A 633 -12.09 13.78 -24.39
CA VAL A 633 -10.99 13.05 -23.78
C VAL A 633 -11.49 12.40 -22.49
N HIS A 634 -11.76 11.10 -22.56
CA HIS A 634 -12.10 10.26 -21.42
C HIS A 634 -10.84 9.53 -20.95
N ALA A 635 -10.12 10.05 -19.96
CA ALA A 635 -8.77 9.56 -19.67
C ALA A 635 -8.43 9.44 -18.19
N PHE A 636 -7.54 8.49 -17.93
CA PHE A 636 -6.87 8.15 -16.68
C PHE A 636 -7.76 7.56 -15.59
N SER A 637 -7.53 6.29 -15.30
CA SER A 637 -8.09 5.61 -14.14
C SER A 637 -7.69 6.32 -12.85
N PRO A 638 -8.46 6.15 -11.75
CA PRO A 638 -8.06 6.58 -10.42
C PRO A 638 -6.68 6.10 -9.97
N MET A 639 -6.18 4.96 -10.49
CA MET A 639 -4.81 4.51 -10.22
C MET A 639 -3.76 5.38 -10.93
N GLU A 640 -4.01 5.79 -12.17
CA GLU A 640 -3.13 6.69 -12.91
C GLU A 640 -3.14 8.10 -12.31
N ILE A 641 -4.32 8.57 -11.88
CA ILE A 641 -4.46 9.83 -11.13
C ILE A 641 -3.66 9.77 -9.82
N ALA A 642 -3.83 8.71 -9.03
CA ALA A 642 -3.08 8.52 -7.79
C ALA A 642 -1.56 8.47 -8.04
N ASN A 643 -1.13 7.81 -9.12
CA ASN A 643 0.27 7.81 -9.51
C ASN A 643 0.77 9.21 -9.90
N GLY A 644 0.00 9.98 -10.68
CA GLY A 644 0.31 11.36 -11.03
C GLY A 644 0.44 12.27 -9.81
N VAL A 645 -0.46 12.12 -8.83
CA VAL A 645 -0.43 12.79 -7.52
C VAL A 645 0.84 12.46 -6.75
N THR A 646 1.15 11.17 -6.59
CA THR A 646 2.37 10.72 -5.90
C THR A 646 3.63 11.28 -6.56
N ARG A 647 3.68 11.27 -7.89
CA ARG A 647 4.85 11.69 -8.65
C ARG A 647 5.04 13.20 -8.66
N SER A 648 3.96 13.97 -8.82
CA SER A 648 3.99 15.43 -8.79
C SER A 648 4.19 16.00 -7.39
N GLY A 649 3.76 15.27 -6.35
CA GLY A 649 3.70 15.78 -4.98
C GLY A 649 2.58 16.81 -4.77
N LEU A 650 1.69 17.03 -5.74
CA LEU A 650 0.50 17.87 -5.61
C LEU A 650 -0.61 17.14 -4.87
N SER A 651 -1.61 17.86 -4.38
CA SER A 651 -2.86 17.26 -3.90
C SER A 651 -3.68 16.66 -5.05
N VAL A 652 -4.58 15.73 -4.74
CA VAL A 652 -5.53 15.16 -5.73
C VAL A 652 -6.35 16.24 -6.43
N ARG A 653 -6.75 17.28 -5.68
CA ARG A 653 -7.53 18.41 -6.21
C ARG A 653 -6.74 19.25 -7.20
N GLU A 654 -5.52 19.64 -6.86
CA GLU A 654 -4.65 20.43 -7.74
C GLU A 654 -4.29 19.65 -9.00
N TRP A 655 -3.97 18.35 -8.83
CA TRP A 655 -3.65 17.47 -9.94
C TRP A 655 -4.81 17.38 -10.94
N LEU A 656 -6.02 17.04 -10.47
CA LEU A 656 -7.22 16.95 -11.32
C LEU A 656 -7.61 18.31 -11.93
N THR A 657 -7.39 19.41 -11.22
CA THR A 657 -7.61 20.76 -11.74
C THR A 657 -6.66 21.03 -12.92
N SER A 658 -5.38 20.68 -12.79
CA SER A 658 -4.41 20.89 -13.87
C SER A 658 -4.70 20.02 -15.10
N LEU A 659 -5.18 18.79 -14.92
CA LEU A 659 -5.62 17.94 -16.03
C LEU A 659 -6.86 18.50 -16.74
N ARG A 660 -7.84 19.01 -15.98
CA ARG A 660 -9.02 19.68 -16.54
C ARG A 660 -8.60 20.91 -17.35
N GLU A 661 -7.67 21.72 -16.84
CA GLU A 661 -7.11 22.88 -17.55
C GLU A 661 -6.32 22.49 -18.81
N ALA A 662 -5.68 21.32 -18.80
CA ALA A 662 -5.05 20.74 -19.99
C ALA A 662 -6.08 20.30 -21.06
N GLY A 663 -7.35 20.15 -20.68
CA GLY A 663 -8.46 19.79 -21.55
C GLY A 663 -9.07 18.41 -21.29
N LEU A 664 -8.85 17.81 -20.12
CA LEU A 664 -9.50 16.56 -19.75
C LEU A 664 -11.01 16.79 -19.52
N ASP A 665 -11.86 16.01 -20.18
CA ASP A 665 -13.31 16.20 -20.09
C ASP A 665 -13.95 15.31 -19.01
N THR A 666 -13.53 14.03 -18.92
CA THR A 666 -14.06 13.05 -17.95
C THR A 666 -13.02 11.98 -17.60
N ILE A 667 -13.20 11.28 -16.48
CA ILE A 667 -12.32 10.16 -16.08
C ILE A 667 -13.05 8.80 -16.12
N PRO A 668 -12.37 7.72 -16.53
CA PRO A 668 -12.92 6.37 -16.43
C PRO A 668 -12.99 5.88 -14.98
N GLY A 669 -14.07 5.19 -14.63
CA GLY A 669 -14.25 4.55 -13.31
C GLY A 669 -13.44 3.28 -13.09
N THR A 670 -12.41 3.02 -13.90
CA THR A 670 -11.60 1.80 -13.84
C THR A 670 -10.72 1.77 -12.59
N ALA A 671 -9.90 0.73 -12.44
CA ALA A 671 -9.16 0.44 -11.20
C ALA A 671 -10.01 0.19 -9.94
N ALA A 672 -11.33 0.20 -10.07
CA ALA A 672 -12.29 -0.14 -9.03
C ALA A 672 -12.32 -1.64 -8.74
N GLU A 673 -12.24 -2.49 -9.77
CA GLU A 673 -12.40 -3.95 -9.69
C GLU A 673 -13.56 -4.35 -8.76
N ILE A 674 -13.25 -4.76 -7.53
CA ILE A 674 -14.15 -4.73 -6.39
C ILE A 674 -13.63 -3.69 -5.38
N LEU A 675 -14.52 -2.82 -4.88
CA LEU A 675 -14.23 -1.82 -3.86
C LEU A 675 -14.32 -2.45 -2.46
N ASP A 676 -13.48 -3.46 -2.25
CA ASP A 676 -13.29 -4.20 -1.00
C ASP A 676 -11.79 -4.49 -0.84
N ASP A 677 -11.17 -4.00 0.23
CA ASP A 677 -9.71 -4.06 0.38
C ASP A 677 -9.18 -5.49 0.56
N GLU A 678 -9.99 -6.45 1.04
CA GLU A 678 -9.59 -7.87 1.11
C GLU A 678 -9.49 -8.46 -0.30
N VAL A 679 -10.51 -8.20 -1.14
CA VAL A 679 -10.49 -8.64 -2.55
C VAL A 679 -9.37 -7.96 -3.32
N ARG A 680 -9.20 -6.64 -3.17
CA ARG A 680 -8.16 -5.85 -3.87
C ARG A 680 -6.75 -6.35 -3.53
N TRP A 681 -6.53 -6.71 -2.27
CA TRP A 681 -5.25 -7.29 -1.84
C TRP A 681 -4.96 -8.62 -2.54
N VAL A 682 -5.96 -9.49 -2.68
CA VAL A 682 -5.80 -10.75 -3.42
C VAL A 682 -5.48 -10.46 -4.89
N LEU A 683 -6.14 -9.46 -5.49
CA LEU A 683 -5.93 -9.06 -6.87
C LEU A 683 -4.54 -8.46 -7.13
N THR A 684 -3.97 -7.65 -6.21
CA THR A 684 -2.72 -6.91 -6.45
C THR A 684 -2.09 -6.42 -5.15
N LYS A 685 -0.74 -6.40 -5.06
CA LYS A 685 -0.03 -5.87 -3.88
C LYS A 685 -0.07 -4.34 -3.74
N GLY A 686 0.04 -3.60 -4.85
CA GLY A 686 0.09 -2.13 -4.89
C GLY A 686 -1.11 -1.43 -5.53
N LYS A 687 -2.31 -2.03 -5.50
CA LYS A 687 -3.53 -1.34 -5.98
C LYS A 687 -3.95 -0.30 -4.94
N LEU A 688 -4.44 0.86 -5.38
CA LEU A 688 -4.96 1.89 -4.48
C LEU A 688 -6.00 1.32 -3.50
N PRO A 689 -5.99 1.67 -2.20
CA PRO A 689 -7.05 1.31 -1.26
C PRO A 689 -8.41 1.85 -1.71
N THR A 690 -9.49 1.22 -1.24
CA THR A 690 -10.88 1.63 -1.56
C THR A 690 -11.13 3.08 -1.17
N ALA A 691 -10.64 3.51 0.01
CA ALA A 691 -10.78 4.89 0.47
C ALA A 691 -10.11 5.90 -0.46
N GLU A 692 -8.92 5.58 -1.00
CA GLU A 692 -8.22 6.47 -1.94
C GLU A 692 -8.94 6.51 -3.30
N TRP A 693 -9.48 5.39 -3.76
CA TRP A 693 -10.30 5.37 -4.98
C TRP A 693 -11.53 6.30 -4.83
N ILE A 694 -12.21 6.23 -3.67
CA ILE A 694 -13.33 7.11 -3.34
C ILE A 694 -12.87 8.57 -3.32
N ASN A 695 -11.72 8.86 -2.69
CA ASN A 695 -11.16 10.22 -2.61
C ASN A 695 -10.92 10.81 -4.00
N VAL A 696 -10.27 10.06 -4.90
CA VAL A 696 -10.00 10.50 -6.28
C VAL A 696 -11.29 10.80 -7.03
N VAL A 697 -12.25 9.87 -7.02
CA VAL A 697 -13.50 10.01 -7.78
C VAL A 697 -14.37 11.14 -7.22
N THR A 698 -14.52 11.23 -5.90
CA THR A 698 -15.29 12.32 -5.28
C THR A 698 -14.64 13.68 -5.53
N THR A 699 -13.31 13.78 -5.45
CA THR A 699 -12.58 15.02 -5.76
C THR A 699 -12.73 15.40 -7.24
N ALA A 700 -12.70 14.43 -8.16
CA ALA A 700 -12.94 14.67 -9.58
C ALA A 700 -14.31 15.32 -9.81
N HIS A 701 -15.36 14.78 -9.18
CA HIS A 701 -16.70 15.34 -9.25
C HIS A 701 -16.78 16.77 -8.67
N GLU A 702 -16.10 17.01 -7.54
CA GLU A 702 -16.06 18.33 -6.89
C GLU A 702 -15.30 19.38 -7.71
N VAL A 703 -14.32 18.98 -8.52
CA VAL A 703 -13.67 19.87 -9.50
C VAL A 703 -14.40 19.89 -10.85
N GLY A 704 -15.63 19.36 -10.93
CA GLY A 704 -16.47 19.45 -12.12
C GLY A 704 -16.15 18.47 -13.24
N LEU A 705 -15.27 17.49 -13.03
CA LEU A 705 -15.11 16.35 -13.94
C LEU A 705 -16.20 15.31 -13.65
N ARG A 706 -16.79 14.71 -14.68
CA ARG A 706 -17.67 13.54 -14.51
C ARG A 706 -16.86 12.25 -14.66
N SER A 707 -17.39 11.13 -14.17
CA SER A 707 -16.76 9.83 -14.37
C SER A 707 -17.75 8.72 -14.75
N SER A 708 -17.24 7.68 -15.39
CA SER A 708 -17.93 6.38 -15.37
C SER A 708 -17.66 5.68 -14.03
N SER A 709 -18.34 4.56 -13.79
CA SER A 709 -18.08 3.66 -12.66
C SER A 709 -18.02 2.22 -13.16
N THR A 710 -17.09 1.40 -12.66
CA THR A 710 -16.94 0.02 -13.16
C THR A 710 -16.84 -0.99 -12.03
N MET A 711 -17.25 -2.24 -12.31
CA MET A 711 -17.05 -3.36 -11.39
C MET A 711 -16.55 -4.58 -12.18
N MET A 712 -15.34 -5.04 -11.89
CA MET A 712 -14.85 -6.31 -12.42
C MET A 712 -15.33 -7.44 -11.50
N TYR A 713 -15.98 -8.46 -12.08
CA TYR A 713 -16.58 -9.56 -11.31
C TYR A 713 -16.35 -10.92 -11.98
N GLY A 714 -16.50 -12.00 -11.21
CA GLY A 714 -16.29 -13.36 -11.71
C GLY A 714 -14.88 -13.91 -11.47
N HIS A 715 -14.09 -13.28 -10.62
CA HIS A 715 -12.79 -13.75 -10.11
C HIS A 715 -12.96 -14.34 -8.70
N VAL A 716 -12.20 -13.86 -7.71
CA VAL A 716 -12.24 -14.26 -6.29
C VAL A 716 -13.42 -13.67 -5.50
N ASP A 717 -14.19 -12.79 -6.13
CA ASP A 717 -15.34 -12.10 -5.55
C ASP A 717 -16.55 -13.03 -5.33
N THR A 718 -17.49 -12.54 -4.54
CA THR A 718 -18.74 -13.21 -4.18
C THR A 718 -19.90 -12.21 -4.29
N PRO A 719 -21.17 -12.65 -4.33
CA PRO A 719 -22.31 -11.74 -4.42
C PRO A 719 -22.36 -10.65 -3.34
N LYS A 720 -21.86 -10.94 -2.12
CA LYS A 720 -21.74 -9.94 -1.05
C LYS A 720 -20.81 -8.79 -1.45
N HIS A 721 -19.71 -9.09 -2.14
CA HIS A 721 -18.80 -8.08 -2.64
C HIS A 721 -19.44 -7.21 -3.73
N TRP A 722 -20.35 -7.76 -4.55
CA TRP A 722 -21.10 -6.97 -5.54
C TRP A 722 -22.03 -5.95 -4.88
N VAL A 723 -22.79 -6.40 -3.87
CA VAL A 723 -23.67 -5.52 -3.07
C VAL A 723 -22.85 -4.42 -2.39
N GLY A 724 -21.74 -4.79 -1.73
CA GLY A 724 -20.83 -3.84 -1.09
C GLY A 724 -20.27 -2.81 -2.07
N HIS A 725 -19.81 -3.23 -3.24
CA HIS A 725 -19.32 -2.34 -4.30
C HIS A 725 -20.41 -1.36 -4.75
N LEU A 726 -21.61 -1.86 -5.08
CA LEU A 726 -22.73 -1.03 -5.53
C LEU A 726 -23.17 -0.03 -4.45
N ASN A 727 -23.10 -0.39 -3.16
CA ASN A 727 -23.35 0.53 -2.05
C ASN A 727 -22.34 1.68 -1.99
N VAL A 728 -21.05 1.41 -2.24
CA VAL A 728 -20.02 2.47 -2.34
C VAL A 728 -20.36 3.44 -3.47
N LEU A 729 -20.72 2.93 -4.65
CA LEU A 729 -21.11 3.76 -5.79
C LEU A 729 -22.37 4.59 -5.50
N ARG A 730 -23.38 4.00 -4.86
CA ARG A 730 -24.60 4.73 -4.42
C ARG A 730 -24.26 5.88 -3.48
N GLY A 731 -23.40 5.63 -2.49
CA GLY A 731 -22.99 6.65 -1.53
C GLY A 731 -22.24 7.83 -2.17
N ILE A 732 -21.38 7.56 -3.15
CA ILE A 732 -20.72 8.61 -3.93
C ILE A 732 -21.73 9.38 -4.79
N GLN A 733 -22.64 8.68 -5.47
CA GLN A 733 -23.62 9.31 -6.34
C GLN A 733 -24.60 10.19 -5.56
N ASP A 734 -25.04 9.75 -4.38
CA ASP A 734 -25.90 10.53 -3.48
C ASP A 734 -25.20 11.82 -3.00
N ARG A 735 -23.87 11.79 -2.86
CA ARG A 735 -23.08 12.96 -2.46
C ARG A 735 -22.77 13.92 -3.60
N THR A 736 -22.46 13.39 -4.79
CA THR A 736 -21.79 14.17 -5.85
C THR A 736 -22.55 14.23 -7.18
N GLY A 737 -23.41 13.26 -7.48
CA GLY A 737 -24.14 13.16 -8.76
C GLY A 737 -23.24 13.04 -10.01
N GLY A 738 -21.95 12.76 -9.84
CA GLY A 738 -20.94 12.88 -10.90
C GLY A 738 -20.80 11.66 -11.80
N PHE A 739 -21.33 10.48 -11.42
CA PHE A 739 -21.30 9.32 -12.30
C PHE A 739 -22.24 9.49 -13.50
N THR A 740 -21.78 9.11 -14.68
CA THR A 740 -22.57 9.06 -15.93
C THR A 740 -23.18 7.69 -16.17
N GLU A 741 -22.40 6.64 -15.90
CA GLU A 741 -22.76 5.25 -16.20
C GLU A 741 -22.13 4.26 -15.22
N PHE A 742 -22.71 3.06 -15.17
CA PHE A 742 -22.10 1.89 -14.52
C PHE A 742 -21.78 0.81 -15.55
N VAL A 743 -20.57 0.28 -15.48
CA VAL A 743 -20.01 -0.70 -16.41
C VAL A 743 -19.61 -1.98 -15.66
N PRO A 744 -20.48 -3.01 -15.66
CA PRO A 744 -20.11 -4.35 -15.26
C PRO A 744 -19.10 -4.96 -16.23
N LEU A 745 -17.96 -5.42 -15.71
CA LEU A 745 -16.86 -5.97 -16.49
C LEU A 745 -16.62 -7.44 -16.13
N PRO A 746 -17.10 -8.40 -16.95
CA PRO A 746 -16.76 -9.81 -16.77
C PRO A 746 -15.24 -10.03 -16.74
N PHE A 747 -14.76 -10.82 -15.78
CA PHE A 747 -13.36 -11.22 -15.70
C PHE A 747 -13.00 -12.20 -16.83
N VAL A 748 -12.04 -11.81 -17.66
CA VAL A 748 -11.44 -12.65 -18.72
C VAL A 748 -10.18 -13.28 -18.13
N HIS A 749 -10.18 -14.61 -18.01
CA HIS A 749 -9.28 -15.33 -17.11
C HIS A 749 -8.12 -16.05 -17.82
N GLN A 750 -8.24 -16.29 -19.13
CA GLN A 750 -7.41 -17.24 -19.88
C GLN A 750 -5.91 -16.95 -19.77
N SER A 751 -5.51 -15.68 -19.82
CA SER A 751 -4.11 -15.26 -19.67
C SER A 751 -3.82 -14.53 -18.37
N SER A 752 -4.69 -14.67 -17.37
CA SER A 752 -4.55 -14.00 -16.08
C SER A 752 -3.60 -14.77 -15.15
N PRO A 753 -2.51 -14.16 -14.64
CA PRO A 753 -1.60 -14.81 -13.71
C PRO A 753 -2.29 -15.44 -12.49
N LEU A 754 -3.31 -14.76 -11.94
CA LEU A 754 -4.06 -15.22 -10.78
C LEU A 754 -4.86 -16.49 -11.08
N TYR A 755 -5.47 -16.58 -12.26
CA TYR A 755 -6.19 -17.78 -12.70
C TYR A 755 -5.23 -18.94 -12.97
N LEU A 756 -4.13 -18.69 -13.69
CA LEU A 756 -3.11 -19.69 -13.99
C LEU A 756 -2.45 -20.26 -12.73
N ALA A 757 -2.37 -19.47 -11.65
CA ALA A 757 -1.89 -19.92 -10.33
C ALA A 757 -2.96 -20.66 -9.49
N GLY A 758 -4.17 -20.86 -10.01
CA GLY A 758 -5.30 -21.49 -9.30
C GLY A 758 -5.95 -20.60 -8.24
N GLY A 759 -5.69 -19.29 -8.27
CA GLY A 759 -6.16 -18.31 -7.29
C GLY A 759 -7.41 -17.52 -7.70
N ALA A 760 -8.08 -17.87 -8.81
CA ALA A 760 -9.33 -17.23 -9.26
C ALA A 760 -10.25 -18.23 -9.98
N ARG A 761 -11.55 -17.87 -10.07
CA ARG A 761 -12.54 -18.60 -10.88
C ARG A 761 -12.28 -18.41 -12.39
N PRO A 762 -12.77 -19.33 -13.26
CA PRO A 762 -12.70 -19.21 -14.71
C PRO A 762 -13.71 -18.18 -15.27
N GLY A 763 -13.69 -16.96 -14.73
CA GLY A 763 -14.64 -15.90 -15.06
C GLY A 763 -16.05 -16.12 -14.52
N PRO A 764 -16.96 -15.16 -14.75
CA PRO A 764 -18.35 -15.24 -14.31
C PRO A 764 -19.16 -16.23 -15.16
N THR A 765 -20.10 -16.93 -14.53
CA THR A 765 -21.07 -17.77 -15.24
C THR A 765 -22.09 -16.92 -16.01
N HIS A 766 -22.85 -17.53 -16.93
CA HIS A 766 -23.97 -16.82 -17.58
C HIS A 766 -24.99 -16.30 -16.56
N ARG A 767 -25.24 -17.08 -15.50
CA ARG A 767 -26.08 -16.70 -14.37
C ARG A 767 -25.53 -15.47 -13.64
N ASP A 768 -24.23 -15.43 -13.36
CA ASP A 768 -23.59 -14.28 -12.70
C ASP A 768 -23.72 -13.01 -13.53
N ASN A 769 -23.53 -13.11 -14.86
CA ASN A 769 -23.70 -11.97 -15.76
C ASN A 769 -25.12 -11.39 -15.69
N ARG A 770 -26.15 -12.25 -15.76
CA ARG A 770 -27.55 -11.82 -15.62
C ARG A 770 -27.82 -11.18 -14.26
N ALA A 771 -27.37 -11.83 -13.19
CA ALA A 771 -27.59 -11.37 -11.82
C ALA A 771 -26.95 -10.00 -11.56
N VAL A 772 -25.71 -9.78 -11.99
CA VAL A 772 -25.00 -8.51 -11.78
C VAL A 772 -25.67 -7.35 -12.52
N HIS A 773 -26.06 -7.52 -13.79
CA HIS A 773 -26.72 -6.45 -14.54
C HIS A 773 -28.11 -6.10 -13.96
N ALA A 774 -28.89 -7.13 -13.62
CA ALA A 774 -30.22 -6.91 -13.02
C ALA A 774 -30.12 -6.27 -11.63
N LEU A 775 -29.20 -6.75 -10.79
CA LEU A 775 -28.91 -6.19 -9.48
C LEU A 775 -28.47 -4.73 -9.58
N ALA A 776 -27.56 -4.41 -10.50
CA ALA A 776 -27.08 -3.04 -10.70
C ALA A 776 -28.22 -2.09 -11.07
N ARG A 777 -29.10 -2.48 -11.99
CA ARG A 777 -30.28 -1.69 -12.37
C ARG A 777 -31.22 -1.43 -11.19
N ILE A 778 -31.45 -2.43 -10.34
CA ILE A 778 -32.30 -2.31 -9.16
C ILE A 778 -31.64 -1.41 -8.11
N MET A 779 -30.40 -1.72 -7.70
CA MET A 779 -29.68 -0.99 -6.64
C MET A 779 -29.39 0.47 -7.00
N LEU A 780 -29.05 0.75 -8.26
CA LEU A 780 -28.71 2.08 -8.76
C LEU A 780 -29.93 2.86 -9.28
N HIS A 781 -31.14 2.32 -9.13
CA HIS A 781 -32.37 2.99 -9.54
C HIS A 781 -32.50 4.36 -8.87
N GLY A 782 -32.85 5.38 -9.67
CA GLY A 782 -32.93 6.78 -9.24
C GLY A 782 -31.59 7.50 -9.08
N ARG A 783 -30.45 6.84 -9.38
CA ARG A 783 -29.09 7.38 -9.19
C ARG A 783 -28.24 7.37 -10.45
N ILE A 784 -28.05 6.20 -11.06
CA ILE A 784 -27.24 6.03 -12.27
C ILE A 784 -28.15 5.42 -13.35
N PRO A 785 -28.55 6.21 -14.36
CA PRO A 785 -29.53 5.76 -15.35
C PRO A 785 -28.95 4.80 -16.38
N SER A 786 -27.68 4.95 -16.75
CA SER A 786 -27.06 4.12 -17.79
C SER A 786 -26.28 2.95 -17.20
N ILE A 787 -26.64 1.73 -17.62
CA ILE A 787 -25.96 0.48 -17.30
C ILE A 787 -25.47 -0.13 -18.61
N GLN A 788 -24.15 -0.22 -18.75
CA GLN A 788 -23.49 -0.75 -19.95
C GLN A 788 -23.43 -2.29 -19.92
N THR A 789 -23.32 -2.90 -21.10
CA THR A 789 -22.92 -4.29 -21.28
C THR A 789 -21.76 -4.40 -22.27
N SER A 790 -20.77 -5.22 -21.95
CA SER A 790 -19.52 -5.31 -22.71
C SER A 790 -19.56 -6.40 -23.78
N TRP A 791 -19.91 -6.03 -25.02
CA TRP A 791 -19.95 -6.97 -26.15
C TRP A 791 -18.61 -7.67 -26.41
N VAL A 792 -17.48 -6.98 -26.19
CA VAL A 792 -16.15 -7.55 -26.38
C VAL A 792 -15.84 -8.67 -25.37
N LYS A 793 -16.56 -8.74 -24.24
CA LYS A 793 -16.35 -9.77 -23.21
C LYS A 793 -17.41 -10.87 -23.26
N LEU A 794 -18.64 -10.51 -23.65
CA LEU A 794 -19.79 -11.40 -23.60
C LEU A 794 -20.13 -12.02 -24.97
N GLY A 795 -19.69 -11.42 -26.07
CA GLY A 795 -20.19 -11.74 -27.41
C GLY A 795 -21.61 -11.20 -27.64
N VAL A 796 -22.11 -11.30 -28.86
CA VAL A 796 -23.39 -10.69 -29.29
C VAL A 796 -24.60 -11.28 -28.53
N GLU A 797 -24.74 -12.61 -28.51
CA GLU A 797 -25.91 -13.27 -27.94
C GLU A 797 -26.08 -12.95 -26.44
N ARG A 798 -25.01 -13.05 -25.66
CA ARG A 798 -25.07 -12.75 -24.22
C ARG A 798 -25.28 -11.26 -23.96
N THR A 799 -24.76 -10.38 -24.83
CA THR A 799 -25.01 -8.93 -24.74
C THR A 799 -26.49 -8.62 -24.91
N GLN A 800 -27.15 -9.26 -25.87
CA GLN A 800 -28.61 -9.15 -26.06
C GLN A 800 -29.39 -9.60 -24.84
N VAL A 801 -28.97 -10.68 -24.17
CA VAL A 801 -29.57 -11.12 -22.91
C VAL A 801 -29.41 -10.07 -21.81
N MET A 802 -28.24 -9.42 -21.68
CA MET A 802 -28.05 -8.36 -20.68
C MET A 802 -28.91 -7.13 -20.95
N LEU A 803 -29.09 -6.76 -22.23
CA LEU A 803 -29.97 -5.66 -22.64
C LEU A 803 -31.44 -5.92 -22.34
N GLN A 804 -31.85 -7.19 -22.26
CA GLN A 804 -33.19 -7.63 -21.82
C GLN A 804 -33.28 -7.88 -20.30
N GLY A 805 -32.22 -7.56 -19.54
CA GLY A 805 -32.12 -7.81 -18.10
C GLY A 805 -31.71 -6.59 -17.30
N GLY A 806 -31.89 -5.38 -17.84
CA GLY A 806 -31.65 -4.11 -17.14
C GLY A 806 -30.53 -3.22 -17.73
N ALA A 807 -29.71 -3.74 -18.63
CA ALA A 807 -28.74 -2.92 -19.38
C ALA A 807 -29.42 -2.10 -20.49
N ASN A 808 -28.82 -0.97 -20.85
CA ASN A 808 -29.33 -0.08 -21.91
C ASN A 808 -28.23 0.51 -22.81
N ASP A 809 -26.96 0.18 -22.57
CA ASP A 809 -25.84 0.78 -23.28
C ASP A 809 -24.86 -0.30 -23.78
N LEU A 810 -24.43 -0.19 -25.04
CA LEU A 810 -23.49 -1.10 -25.69
C LEU A 810 -22.02 -0.69 -25.51
N GLY A 811 -21.77 0.47 -24.90
CA GLY A 811 -20.46 1.08 -24.83
C GLY A 811 -20.04 1.66 -26.18
N GLY A 812 -18.82 1.35 -26.58
CA GLY A 812 -18.18 1.97 -27.73
C GLY A 812 -17.94 1.04 -28.93
N THR A 813 -17.61 1.66 -30.07
CA THR A 813 -17.01 0.98 -31.23
C THR A 813 -15.60 0.46 -30.94
N LEU A 814 -14.94 1.08 -29.94
CA LEU A 814 -13.59 0.84 -29.44
C LEU A 814 -12.46 1.09 -30.44
N MET A 815 -12.63 0.75 -31.72
CA MET A 815 -11.65 0.79 -32.83
C MET A 815 -10.36 0.00 -32.59
N GLU A 816 -10.01 -0.26 -31.33
CA GLU A 816 -8.85 -0.91 -30.78
C GLU A 816 -9.24 -1.41 -29.37
N GLU A 817 -8.99 -2.68 -29.03
CA GLU A 817 -9.24 -3.21 -27.68
C GLU A 817 -8.17 -4.24 -27.31
N THR A 818 -7.00 -3.72 -26.93
CA THR A 818 -5.79 -4.52 -26.67
C THR A 818 -5.86 -5.25 -25.33
N ILE A 819 -6.49 -4.67 -24.30
CA ILE A 819 -6.51 -5.22 -22.93
C ILE A 819 -7.26 -6.55 -22.87
N SER A 820 -8.52 -6.57 -23.32
CA SER A 820 -9.37 -7.77 -23.28
C SER A 820 -8.86 -8.83 -24.25
N ARG A 821 -8.28 -8.42 -25.38
CA ARG A 821 -7.66 -9.32 -26.34
C ARG A 821 -6.42 -10.02 -25.76
N MET A 822 -5.52 -9.26 -25.11
CA MET A 822 -4.36 -9.82 -24.40
C MET A 822 -4.75 -10.73 -23.23
N ALA A 823 -5.91 -10.50 -22.61
CA ALA A 823 -6.44 -11.38 -21.57
C ALA A 823 -7.03 -12.70 -22.11
N GLY A 824 -7.29 -12.78 -23.42
CA GLY A 824 -7.78 -13.97 -24.11
C GLY A 824 -9.23 -13.89 -24.62
N SER A 825 -9.79 -12.68 -24.79
CA SER A 825 -11.10 -12.54 -25.45
C SER A 825 -11.02 -12.85 -26.95
N GLU A 826 -12.03 -13.52 -27.50
CA GLU A 826 -12.14 -13.91 -28.91
C GLU A 826 -13.23 -13.12 -29.67
N ASN A 827 -13.91 -12.18 -29.02
CA ASN A 827 -15.08 -11.50 -29.60
C ASN A 827 -14.74 -10.28 -30.49
N GLY A 828 -13.48 -10.16 -30.92
CA GLY A 828 -12.96 -9.06 -31.73
C GLY A 828 -12.51 -7.84 -30.91
N SER A 829 -11.80 -6.93 -31.57
CA SER A 829 -11.20 -5.71 -31.00
C SER A 829 -11.94 -4.42 -31.38
N ALA A 830 -12.86 -4.49 -32.36
CA ALA A 830 -13.66 -3.36 -32.83
C ALA A 830 -15.03 -3.82 -33.36
N LYS A 831 -16.00 -2.91 -33.35
CA LYS A 831 -17.28 -3.05 -34.06
C LYS A 831 -17.64 -1.77 -34.81
N THR A 832 -18.22 -1.94 -35.99
CA THR A 832 -18.81 -0.84 -36.76
C THR A 832 -20.13 -0.40 -36.15
N VAL A 833 -20.56 0.84 -36.46
CA VAL A 833 -21.88 1.34 -36.06
C VAL A 833 -23.00 0.43 -36.52
N ALA A 834 -22.93 -0.08 -37.76
CA ALA A 834 -23.92 -0.99 -38.32
C ALA A 834 -24.04 -2.30 -37.51
N GLU A 835 -22.93 -2.85 -37.02
CA GLU A 835 -22.97 -4.04 -36.16
C GLU A 835 -23.58 -3.74 -34.79
N LEU A 836 -23.27 -2.59 -34.17
CA LEU A 836 -23.89 -2.20 -32.89
C LEU A 836 -25.41 -2.00 -33.04
N VAL A 837 -25.84 -1.37 -34.13
CA VAL A 837 -27.26 -1.23 -34.50
C VAL A 837 -27.90 -2.62 -34.62
N ALA A 838 -27.26 -3.55 -35.33
CA ALA A 838 -27.78 -4.91 -35.50
C ALA A 838 -27.94 -5.68 -34.17
N ILE A 839 -27.06 -5.44 -33.18
CA ILE A 839 -27.20 -6.06 -31.85
C ILE A 839 -28.51 -5.61 -31.18
N ALA A 840 -28.80 -4.30 -31.20
CA ALA A 840 -30.01 -3.74 -30.59
C ALA A 840 -31.28 -4.12 -31.37
N GLU A 841 -31.26 -4.02 -32.70
CA GLU A 841 -32.39 -4.39 -33.54
C GLU A 841 -32.72 -5.88 -33.45
N GLY A 842 -31.72 -6.73 -33.22
CA GLY A 842 -31.90 -8.16 -32.98
C GLY A 842 -32.76 -8.51 -31.76
N ILE A 843 -32.97 -7.55 -30.85
CA ILE A 843 -33.92 -7.67 -29.72
C ILE A 843 -35.13 -6.72 -29.86
N GLY A 844 -35.33 -6.14 -31.04
CA GLY A 844 -36.44 -5.24 -31.33
C GLY A 844 -36.32 -3.85 -30.69
N ARG A 845 -35.10 -3.41 -30.33
CA ARG A 845 -34.86 -2.09 -29.72
C ARG A 845 -34.09 -1.16 -30.66
N PRO A 846 -34.47 0.12 -30.78
CA PRO A 846 -33.75 1.08 -31.60
C PRO A 846 -32.37 1.40 -31.00
N ALA A 847 -31.36 1.57 -31.85
CA ALA A 847 -30.03 2.03 -31.44
C ALA A 847 -29.89 3.54 -31.62
N ARG A 848 -29.22 4.21 -30.66
CA ARG A 848 -28.94 5.65 -30.70
C ARG A 848 -27.48 5.93 -30.37
N GLN A 849 -26.82 6.74 -31.19
CA GLN A 849 -25.52 7.28 -30.84
C GLN A 849 -25.70 8.35 -29.74
N ARG A 850 -24.83 8.34 -28.74
CA ARG A 850 -24.75 9.33 -27.65
C ARG A 850 -23.39 10.01 -27.61
N SER A 851 -23.29 11.12 -26.88
CA SER A 851 -22.00 11.64 -26.39
C SER A 851 -21.51 10.84 -25.17
N THR A 852 -20.27 11.07 -24.76
CA THR A 852 -19.67 10.46 -23.56
C THR A 852 -20.35 10.86 -22.26
N ASP A 853 -20.77 12.13 -22.16
CA ASP A 853 -21.44 12.68 -20.98
C ASP A 853 -22.97 12.51 -21.01
N TYR A 854 -23.49 11.79 -22.01
CA TYR A 854 -24.93 11.54 -22.24
C TYR A 854 -25.75 12.81 -22.51
N SER A 855 -25.09 13.91 -22.90
CA SER A 855 -25.76 15.07 -23.47
C SER A 855 -26.33 14.77 -24.86
N PRO A 856 -27.43 15.44 -25.28
CA PRO A 856 -27.96 15.28 -26.62
C PRO A 856 -26.92 15.67 -27.67
N LEU A 857 -26.68 14.81 -28.67
CA LEU A 857 -25.89 15.18 -29.84
C LEU A 857 -26.61 16.30 -30.59
N ALA A 858 -25.87 17.33 -31.02
CA ALA A 858 -26.43 18.39 -31.86
C ALA A 858 -27.03 17.77 -33.13
N ALA A 859 -28.27 18.16 -33.44
CA ALA A 859 -29.06 17.62 -34.55
C ALA A 859 -28.49 17.95 -35.93
#